data_AF-A0A9W7LDL4-F1
#
_entry.id   AF-A0A9W7LDL4-F1
#
_cell.length_a   1.000
_cell.length_b   1.000
_cell.length_c   1.000
_cell.angle_alpha   90.00
_cell.angle_beta   90.00
_cell.angle_gamma   90.00
#
_symmetry.space_group_name_H-M   'P 1'
#
loop_
_entity.id
_entity.type
_entity.pdbx_description
1 polymer ?
#
loop_
_entity_poly.entity_id
_entity_poly.type
_entity_poly.pdbx_seq_one_letter_code
_entity_poly.pdbx_strand_id
1 'polypeptide(L)'
;MVRTRMLRHLKIFDSYFSASKPLLNHCSDKGTVSKFAHMLAAHAKHDDGNALCRLIEVCQHLAGQERKNLGFAMLLLLKYETKDGVWAIIEQVKDRVHRCQSAQKQAYVLVVSSGANMLQTKGRLGPGRPTEWDRLFPVHDLPIGVSESLQISSPAYSAIRKFQPSPTSSQALTKVLHSLHEMIEDYFEAHKEKAFLSSLHEPARFYYDCVGNHHHRDHVNVHGLNGWLCLIRGWFGAQLPLLPQENDGDAFKGCSDVWAGLSDEAWEVFKRDENFGKDYEGIRALRGRKEKMVKEKKYGNFDSGREFTGGTGASMERNAKKGDSRYRKTASKFAWWFRKEFVVKRMFEVLNGEGKPEYVGFREKCEVLFPLFLQSENFKWEGGLMEFMYDDDLMHIDVERAGRWFWWLGVIKEQYKGEKLGEGEGQSIYTCCGKCGEVPLPPGRFCHKCGEKIEANWAPVSPSASADDKDDRKPAALSPSSSSSVPSVQLPAVGRKLRHVEVRVKKKKAEAKAKVKEGGKEERRKREEAKAEADAKAEVKAQSPRVLSDSSVALDADPDEDLTCPICMEVRDDILPIPHWSSIGDVSGHRMCRQCTASYGKNECPFCHEVSVAEGVLKLVREMINKINETTGTSDPHALAALWEHWQFFEMEYSGRQGVVERVGKMVVEDKVFNQTLRKGVRQRAAWMRDAAGVIFRLHSLASCGGLSIRTGDRELLDKCRGSILETLETMECNGHHLGAAYSQALAPWLSASQGGGRGEVPMMLTVKDVGRAIVKNWVRHGRPGNARREVRERVITQYMQEARVRVWGGEDEVWEAFYS
;
A
#
# COMPACT_ATOMS: atom_id res chain seq x y z
N MET A 1 14.68 -5.78 14.55
CA MET A 1 15.07 -4.46 14.01
C MET A 1 16.27 -4.50 13.05
N VAL A 2 17.34 -5.29 13.30
CA VAL A 2 18.50 -5.38 12.38
C VAL A 2 18.23 -6.20 11.10
N ARG A 3 17.31 -7.17 11.15
CA ARG A 3 16.93 -7.99 9.99
C ARG A 3 16.13 -7.18 8.95
N THR A 4 16.38 -7.47 7.67
CA THR A 4 15.63 -6.97 6.51
C THR A 4 15.53 -8.04 5.44
N ARG A 5 14.48 -7.98 4.61
CA ARG A 5 14.27 -8.84 3.44
C ARG A 5 15.46 -8.75 2.48
N MET A 6 16.05 -7.57 2.31
CA MET A 6 17.28 -7.39 1.53
C MET A 6 18.48 -8.18 2.10
N LEU A 7 18.76 -8.11 3.41
CA LEU A 7 19.84 -8.92 3.99
C LEU A 7 19.55 -10.43 3.90
N ARG A 8 18.28 -10.84 3.98
CA ARG A 8 17.83 -12.22 3.73
C ARG A 8 18.08 -12.64 2.28
N HIS A 9 17.72 -11.80 1.31
CA HIS A 9 17.97 -11.98 -0.12
C HIS A 9 19.46 -12.17 -0.44
N LEU A 10 20.31 -11.29 0.10
CA LEU A 10 21.76 -11.36 -0.09
C LEU A 10 22.36 -12.65 0.50
N LYS A 11 21.90 -13.08 1.69
CA LYS A 11 22.28 -14.38 2.26
C LYS A 11 21.83 -15.57 1.41
N ILE A 12 20.62 -15.53 0.85
CA ILE A 12 20.15 -16.54 -0.10
C ILE A 12 21.08 -16.59 -1.32
N PHE A 13 21.44 -15.43 -1.90
CA PHE A 13 22.37 -15.37 -3.02
C PHE A 13 23.74 -15.96 -2.67
N ASP A 14 24.31 -15.64 -1.50
CA ASP A 14 25.57 -16.22 -1.02
C ASP A 14 25.48 -17.75 -0.84
N SER A 15 24.34 -18.30 -0.40
CA SER A 15 24.12 -19.76 -0.38
C SER A 15 24.13 -20.38 -1.78
N TYR A 16 23.48 -19.74 -2.77
CA TYR A 16 23.50 -20.19 -4.17
C TYR A 16 24.91 -20.11 -4.78
N PHE A 17 25.67 -19.05 -4.49
CA PHE A 17 27.07 -18.91 -4.91
C PHE A 17 28.02 -19.92 -4.25
N SER A 18 27.73 -20.32 -3.00
CA SER A 18 28.48 -21.35 -2.28
C SER A 18 28.21 -22.74 -2.84
N ALA A 19 26.96 -23.03 -3.22
CA ALA A 19 26.56 -24.29 -3.84
C ALA A 19 26.97 -24.41 -5.32
N SER A 20 27.12 -23.29 -6.03
CA SER A 20 27.48 -23.25 -7.46
C SER A 20 28.60 -22.25 -7.73
N LYS A 21 29.84 -22.75 -7.72
CA LYS A 21 31.01 -21.97 -8.15
C LYS A 21 30.92 -21.48 -9.60
N PRO A 22 30.37 -22.25 -10.58
CA PRO A 22 30.12 -21.74 -11.93
C PRO A 22 29.16 -20.54 -11.95
N LEU A 23 28.07 -20.57 -11.18
CA LEU A 23 27.15 -19.43 -11.04
C LEU A 23 27.87 -18.19 -10.50
N LEU A 24 28.64 -18.34 -9.42
CA LEU A 24 29.43 -17.26 -8.86
C LEU A 24 30.40 -16.66 -9.89
N ASN A 25 31.10 -17.50 -10.66
CA ASN A 25 32.05 -17.04 -11.68
C ASN A 25 31.33 -16.23 -12.79
N HIS A 26 30.21 -16.74 -13.31
CA HIS A 26 29.40 -16.05 -14.32
C HIS A 26 28.80 -14.73 -13.83
N CYS A 27 28.22 -14.71 -12.63
CA CYS A 27 27.71 -13.47 -12.04
C CYS A 27 28.83 -12.49 -11.65
N SER A 28 30.05 -12.97 -11.43
CA SER A 28 31.22 -12.11 -11.18
C SER A 28 31.83 -11.51 -12.45
N ASP A 29 31.56 -12.06 -13.63
CA ASP A 29 32.10 -11.57 -14.91
C ASP A 29 31.26 -10.40 -15.48
N LYS A 30 31.95 -9.31 -15.84
CA LYS A 30 31.30 -8.12 -16.42
C LYS A 30 30.66 -8.43 -17.79
N GLY A 31 31.29 -9.24 -18.63
CA GLY A 31 30.77 -9.57 -19.95
C GLY A 31 29.45 -10.35 -19.86
N THR A 32 29.45 -11.39 -19.03
CA THR A 32 28.29 -12.24 -18.76
C THR A 32 27.13 -11.46 -18.14
N VAL A 33 27.38 -10.62 -17.12
CA VAL A 33 26.31 -9.81 -16.51
C VAL A 33 25.74 -8.77 -17.48
N SER A 34 26.56 -8.22 -18.38
CA SER A 34 26.07 -7.34 -19.47
C SER A 34 25.22 -8.12 -20.47
N LYS A 35 25.56 -9.37 -20.79
CA LYS A 35 24.72 -10.27 -21.60
C LYS A 35 23.37 -10.54 -20.94
N PHE A 36 23.33 -10.75 -19.61
CA PHE A 36 22.07 -10.89 -18.87
C PHE A 36 21.18 -9.63 -19.01
N ALA A 37 21.75 -8.43 -18.84
CA ALA A 37 21.04 -7.17 -19.01
C ALA A 37 20.43 -7.01 -20.41
N HIS A 38 21.19 -7.28 -21.48
CA HIS A 38 20.68 -7.23 -22.85
C HIS A 38 19.57 -8.26 -23.11
N MET A 39 19.70 -9.49 -22.60
CA MET A 39 18.66 -10.52 -22.75
C MET A 39 17.40 -10.21 -21.95
N LEU A 40 17.54 -9.55 -20.80
CA LEU A 40 16.43 -9.09 -19.97
C LEU A 40 15.64 -7.97 -20.67
N ALA A 41 16.33 -7.00 -21.27
CA ALA A 41 15.71 -5.97 -22.11
C ALA A 41 15.03 -6.56 -23.36
N ALA A 42 15.69 -7.49 -24.05
CA ALA A 42 15.12 -8.19 -25.21
C ALA A 42 13.88 -9.03 -24.86
N HIS A 43 13.84 -9.67 -23.68
CA HIS A 43 12.67 -10.40 -23.16
C HIS A 43 11.46 -9.48 -22.96
N ALA A 44 11.69 -8.30 -22.36
CA ALA A 44 10.70 -7.25 -22.18
C ALA A 44 10.33 -6.49 -23.48
N LYS A 45 11.01 -6.75 -24.60
CA LYS A 45 10.97 -5.91 -25.82
C LYS A 45 11.21 -4.43 -25.52
N HIS A 46 12.14 -4.14 -24.61
CA HIS A 46 12.45 -2.80 -24.16
C HIS A 46 13.62 -2.23 -24.97
N ASP A 47 13.40 -1.13 -25.70
CA ASP A 47 14.42 -0.53 -26.58
C ASP A 47 15.65 -0.03 -25.80
N ASP A 48 15.47 0.35 -24.53
CA ASP A 48 16.54 0.83 -23.66
C ASP A 48 17.15 -0.31 -22.81
N GLY A 49 18.00 -1.12 -23.44
CA GLY A 49 18.91 -2.03 -22.71
C GLY A 49 20.08 -1.30 -22.01
N ASN A 50 20.27 -0.01 -22.30
CA ASN A 50 21.40 0.78 -21.79
C ASN A 50 21.21 1.15 -20.33
N ALA A 51 19.98 1.36 -19.86
CA ALA A 51 19.68 1.61 -18.45
C ALA A 51 20.22 0.51 -17.52
N LEU A 52 20.01 -0.77 -17.86
CA LEU A 52 20.55 -1.91 -17.10
C LEU A 52 22.07 -2.02 -17.20
N CYS A 53 22.64 -1.77 -18.39
CA CYS A 53 24.09 -1.77 -18.59
C CYS A 53 24.77 -0.66 -17.77
N ARG A 54 24.15 0.52 -17.70
CA ARG A 54 24.61 1.64 -16.87
C ARG A 54 24.57 1.32 -15.38
N LEU A 55 23.59 0.53 -14.91
CA LEU A 55 23.56 0.09 -13.53
C LEU A 55 24.74 -0.84 -13.19
N ILE A 56 25.15 -1.71 -14.13
CA ILE A 56 26.35 -2.55 -14.02
C ILE A 56 27.63 -1.70 -13.98
N GLU A 57 27.68 -0.57 -14.68
CA GLU A 57 28.77 0.42 -14.57
C GLU A 57 28.85 1.06 -13.20
N VAL A 58 27.72 1.49 -12.63
CA VAL A 58 27.71 2.08 -11.28
C VAL A 58 28.21 1.07 -10.23
N CYS A 59 27.72 -0.17 -10.27
CA CYS A 59 28.14 -1.22 -9.34
C CYS A 59 29.63 -1.62 -9.46
N GLN A 60 30.34 -1.26 -10.54
CA GLN A 60 31.80 -1.48 -10.62
C GLN A 60 32.57 -0.62 -9.62
N HIS A 61 32.01 0.52 -9.19
CA HIS A 61 32.62 1.40 -8.19
C HIS A 61 32.31 0.98 -6.73
N LEU A 62 31.41 0.03 -6.51
CA LEU A 62 30.81 -0.29 -5.20
C LEU A 62 31.25 -1.66 -4.64
N ALA A 63 32.48 -2.05 -4.95
CA ALA A 63 33.09 -3.36 -4.66
C ALA A 63 32.42 -4.55 -5.37
N GLY A 64 33.23 -5.57 -5.71
CA GLY A 64 32.83 -6.64 -6.62
C GLY A 64 31.62 -7.49 -6.21
N GLN A 65 31.18 -7.41 -4.94
CA GLN A 65 30.03 -8.18 -4.45
C GLN A 65 28.68 -7.66 -4.97
N GLU A 66 28.51 -6.35 -5.19
CA GLU A 66 27.24 -5.85 -5.73
C GLU A 66 26.99 -6.38 -7.16
N ARG A 67 28.04 -6.46 -7.98
CA ARG A 67 27.95 -6.99 -9.35
C ARG A 67 27.45 -8.44 -9.41
N LYS A 68 27.94 -9.35 -8.55
CA LYS A 68 27.46 -10.74 -8.54
C LYS A 68 25.99 -10.83 -8.13
N ASN A 69 25.56 -10.03 -7.17
CA ASN A 69 24.18 -10.01 -6.70
C ASN A 69 23.24 -9.48 -7.80
N LEU A 70 23.63 -8.40 -8.46
CA LEU A 70 22.91 -7.83 -9.59
C LEU A 70 22.79 -8.84 -10.75
N GLY A 71 23.91 -9.50 -11.10
CA GLY A 71 23.93 -10.51 -12.15
C GLY A 71 23.02 -11.71 -11.87
N PHE A 72 23.02 -12.22 -10.63
CA PHE A 72 22.12 -13.32 -10.27
C PHE A 72 20.66 -12.88 -10.23
N ALA A 73 20.36 -11.68 -9.72
CA ALA A 73 19.01 -11.12 -9.75
C ALA A 73 18.47 -10.95 -11.19
N MET A 74 19.29 -10.44 -12.12
CA MET A 74 18.92 -10.33 -13.54
C MET A 74 18.63 -11.71 -14.16
N LEU A 75 19.42 -12.73 -13.83
CA LEU A 75 19.19 -14.10 -14.31
C LEU A 75 17.89 -14.70 -13.75
N LEU A 76 17.57 -14.45 -12.48
CA LEU A 76 16.31 -14.86 -11.85
C LEU A 76 15.10 -14.18 -12.49
N LEU A 77 15.17 -12.87 -12.76
CA LEU A 77 14.13 -12.15 -13.50
C LEU A 77 13.95 -12.70 -14.92
N LEU A 78 15.05 -12.93 -15.65
CA LEU A 78 15.01 -13.51 -17.00
C LEU A 78 14.36 -14.90 -17.05
N LYS A 79 14.51 -15.68 -15.97
CA LYS A 79 13.97 -17.04 -15.85
C LYS A 79 12.50 -17.08 -15.41
N TYR A 80 12.10 -16.26 -14.44
CA TYR A 80 10.81 -16.40 -13.76
C TYR A 80 9.86 -15.22 -13.95
N GLU A 81 10.35 -14.02 -14.29
CA GLU A 81 9.50 -12.84 -14.40
C GLU A 81 8.86 -12.71 -15.79
N THR A 82 7.63 -12.23 -15.78
CA THR A 82 6.82 -11.89 -16.95
C THR A 82 7.49 -10.79 -17.78
N LYS A 83 7.15 -10.71 -19.07
CA LYS A 83 7.71 -9.66 -19.95
C LYS A 83 7.36 -8.26 -19.44
N ASP A 84 6.12 -8.09 -18.99
CA ASP A 84 5.59 -6.80 -18.51
C ASP A 84 6.16 -6.44 -17.14
N GLY A 85 6.36 -7.43 -16.24
CA GLY A 85 7.05 -7.24 -14.97
C GLY A 85 8.50 -6.80 -15.16
N VAL A 86 9.23 -7.43 -16.09
CA VAL A 86 10.59 -7.00 -16.45
C VAL A 86 10.58 -5.59 -17.07
N TRP A 87 9.64 -5.30 -17.98
CA TRP A 87 9.50 -3.97 -18.59
C TRP A 87 9.32 -2.89 -17.52
N ALA A 88 8.43 -3.12 -16.54
CA ALA A 88 8.17 -2.20 -15.44
C ALA A 88 9.38 -2.00 -14.51
N ILE A 89 10.21 -3.03 -14.31
CA ILE A 89 11.48 -2.91 -13.58
C ILE A 89 12.49 -2.06 -14.37
N ILE A 90 12.57 -2.21 -15.70
CA ILE A 90 13.53 -1.46 -16.52
C ILE A 90 13.21 0.04 -16.55
N GLU A 91 11.97 0.45 -16.79
CA GLU A 91 11.59 1.88 -16.72
C GLU A 91 11.87 2.49 -15.34
N GLN A 92 11.62 1.73 -14.28
CA GLN A 92 11.95 2.14 -12.91
C GLN A 92 13.46 2.24 -12.62
N VAL A 93 14.30 1.45 -13.28
CA VAL A 93 15.76 1.57 -13.21
C VAL A 93 16.22 2.79 -14.01
N LYS A 94 15.70 2.97 -15.22
CA LYS A 94 16.00 4.07 -16.15
C LYS A 94 15.75 5.45 -15.52
N ASP A 95 14.64 5.63 -14.83
CA ASP A 95 14.33 6.87 -14.08
C ASP A 95 15.41 7.24 -13.06
N ARG A 96 16.07 6.24 -12.46
CA ARG A 96 16.98 6.38 -11.33
C ARG A 96 18.46 6.33 -11.69
N VAL A 97 18.85 5.53 -12.69
CA VAL A 97 20.26 5.19 -12.98
C VAL A 97 21.07 6.36 -13.55
N HIS A 98 20.40 7.32 -14.20
CA HIS A 98 21.03 8.53 -14.73
C HIS A 98 21.09 9.71 -13.73
N ARG A 99 20.56 9.52 -12.51
CA ARG A 99 20.56 10.51 -11.43
C ARG A 99 21.80 10.34 -10.52
N CYS A 100 21.78 10.95 -9.34
CA CYS A 100 22.87 10.85 -8.37
C CYS A 100 23.06 9.43 -7.82
N GLN A 101 24.18 9.20 -7.14
CA GLN A 101 24.57 7.88 -6.61
C GLN A 101 23.53 7.24 -5.67
N SER A 102 22.77 8.02 -4.90
CA SER A 102 21.72 7.47 -4.03
C SER A 102 20.56 6.89 -4.84
N ALA A 103 20.11 7.60 -5.89
CA ALA A 103 19.10 7.07 -6.82
C ALA A 103 19.60 5.82 -7.55
N GLN A 104 20.87 5.79 -7.98
CA GLN A 104 21.49 4.61 -8.57
C GLN A 104 21.49 3.42 -7.60
N LYS A 105 21.77 3.65 -6.30
CA LYS A 105 21.70 2.62 -5.26
C LYS A 105 20.28 2.10 -5.03
N GLN A 106 19.26 2.97 -5.13
CA GLN A 106 17.85 2.54 -5.12
C GLN A 106 17.53 1.64 -6.32
N ALA A 107 18.06 1.93 -7.51
CA ALA A 107 17.89 1.08 -8.70
C ALA A 107 18.53 -0.31 -8.52
N TYR A 108 19.71 -0.38 -7.90
CA TYR A 108 20.33 -1.66 -7.52
C TYR A 108 19.46 -2.45 -6.53
N VAL A 109 18.98 -1.78 -5.46
CA VAL A 109 18.09 -2.40 -4.45
C VAL A 109 16.82 -2.97 -5.10
N LEU A 110 16.20 -2.23 -6.02
CA LEU A 110 15.03 -2.67 -6.77
C LEU A 110 15.29 -3.98 -7.53
N VAL A 111 16.32 -4.02 -8.38
CA VAL A 111 16.60 -5.21 -9.21
C VAL A 111 16.95 -6.42 -8.33
N VAL A 112 17.77 -6.24 -7.30
CA VAL A 112 18.16 -7.32 -6.39
C VAL A 112 16.95 -7.87 -5.62
N SER A 113 16.09 -7.01 -5.08
CA SER A 113 14.88 -7.46 -4.38
C SER A 113 13.90 -8.17 -5.31
N SER A 114 13.62 -7.63 -6.50
CA SER A 114 12.71 -8.29 -7.46
C SER A 114 13.25 -9.64 -7.92
N GLY A 115 14.54 -9.75 -8.24
CA GLY A 115 15.16 -11.03 -8.61
C GLY A 115 15.14 -12.05 -7.47
N ALA A 116 15.45 -11.64 -6.24
CA ALA A 116 15.41 -12.54 -5.09
C ALA A 116 13.99 -12.97 -4.71
N ASN A 117 12.97 -12.14 -4.94
CA ASN A 117 11.57 -12.52 -4.77
C ASN A 117 11.15 -13.68 -5.68
N MET A 118 11.73 -13.79 -6.89
CA MET A 118 11.48 -14.92 -7.79
C MET A 118 11.85 -16.28 -7.16
N LEU A 119 12.88 -16.34 -6.31
CA LEU A 119 13.23 -17.57 -5.59
C LEU A 119 12.18 -17.96 -4.55
N GLN A 120 11.43 -17.00 -4.02
CA GLN A 120 10.35 -17.22 -3.05
C GLN A 120 9.04 -17.62 -3.75
N THR A 121 8.81 -17.13 -4.98
CA THR A 121 7.58 -17.39 -5.74
C THR A 121 7.68 -18.51 -6.78
N LYS A 122 8.88 -19.03 -7.09
CA LYS A 122 9.11 -20.05 -8.14
C LYS A 122 8.14 -21.24 -8.10
N GLY A 123 7.78 -21.73 -6.91
CA GLY A 123 6.83 -22.84 -6.74
C GLY A 123 5.41 -22.55 -7.25
N ARG A 124 5.03 -21.27 -7.36
CA ARG A 124 3.77 -20.80 -7.97
C ARG A 124 3.92 -20.45 -9.46
N LEU A 125 5.12 -20.06 -9.90
CA LEU A 125 5.41 -19.61 -11.27
C LEU A 125 5.79 -20.76 -12.25
N GLY A 126 5.88 -22.00 -11.75
CA GLY A 126 6.23 -23.17 -12.56
C GLY A 126 7.74 -23.28 -12.86
N PRO A 127 8.15 -24.07 -13.88
CA PRO A 127 9.57 -24.34 -14.15
C PRO A 127 10.37 -23.12 -14.64
N GLY A 128 9.69 -22.01 -14.94
CA GLY A 128 10.27 -20.82 -15.57
C GLY A 128 10.65 -21.05 -17.03
N ARG A 129 11.21 -20.01 -17.64
CA ARG A 129 11.76 -20.05 -19.01
C ARG A 129 13.03 -20.93 -19.03
N PRO A 130 13.22 -21.80 -20.03
CA PRO A 130 14.49 -22.48 -20.21
C PRO A 130 15.59 -21.49 -20.62
N THR A 131 16.78 -21.61 -20.03
CA THR A 131 17.95 -20.77 -20.34
C THR A 131 19.22 -21.61 -20.48
N GLU A 132 20.23 -21.13 -21.21
CA GLU A 132 21.55 -21.81 -21.31
C GLU A 132 22.30 -21.89 -19.96
N TRP A 133 21.79 -21.19 -18.94
CA TRP A 133 22.31 -21.11 -17.59
C TRP A 133 21.53 -21.94 -16.58
N ASP A 134 20.53 -22.72 -17.00
CA ASP A 134 19.76 -23.58 -16.10
C ASP A 134 20.68 -24.59 -15.39
N ARG A 135 21.74 -25.06 -16.08
CA ARG A 135 22.84 -25.87 -15.52
C ARG A 135 23.72 -25.17 -14.47
N LEU A 136 23.58 -23.87 -14.26
CA LEU A 136 24.29 -23.13 -13.20
C LEU A 136 23.55 -23.17 -11.86
N PHE A 137 22.24 -23.43 -11.88
CA PHE A 137 21.45 -23.54 -10.67
C PHE A 137 21.75 -24.88 -9.96
N PRO A 138 21.77 -24.92 -8.62
CA PRO A 138 21.86 -26.17 -7.88
C PRO A 138 20.71 -27.13 -8.28
N VAL A 139 21.04 -28.40 -8.51
CA VAL A 139 20.08 -29.43 -8.97
C VAL A 139 19.00 -29.71 -7.94
N HIS A 140 19.37 -29.61 -6.66
CA HIS A 140 18.42 -29.65 -5.56
C HIS A 140 18.05 -28.23 -5.16
N ASP A 141 16.77 -28.02 -4.90
CA ASP A 141 16.30 -26.83 -4.21
C ASP A 141 17.06 -26.73 -2.88
N LEU A 142 18.05 -25.82 -2.85
CA LEU A 142 18.68 -25.42 -1.59
C LEU A 142 17.53 -25.05 -0.66
N PRO A 143 17.45 -25.63 0.55
CA PRO A 143 16.43 -25.22 1.48
C PRO A 143 16.58 -23.71 1.66
N ILE A 144 15.54 -22.95 1.32
CA ILE A 144 15.44 -21.51 1.59
C ILE A 144 15.27 -21.28 3.12
N GLY A 145 15.61 -22.30 3.92
CA GLY A 145 15.65 -22.25 5.35
C GLY A 145 16.57 -21.14 5.79
N VAL A 146 15.97 -20.18 6.48
CA VAL A 146 16.48 -19.59 7.73
C VAL A 146 17.76 -20.31 8.16
N SER A 147 18.91 -19.74 7.78
CA SER A 147 20.22 -20.26 8.16
C SER A 147 20.21 -20.54 9.67
N GLU A 148 20.70 -21.69 10.12
CA GLU A 148 20.65 -22.09 11.54
C GLU A 148 21.25 -21.01 12.47
N SER A 149 22.18 -20.20 11.94
CA SER A 149 22.72 -18.97 12.54
C SER A 149 21.68 -17.89 12.92
N LEU A 150 20.40 -18.06 12.56
CA LEU A 150 19.32 -17.11 12.77
C LEU A 150 18.19 -17.65 13.68
N GLN A 151 18.41 -18.74 14.42
CA GLN A 151 17.51 -19.15 15.52
C GLN A 151 17.27 -17.95 16.46
N ILE A 152 16.05 -17.39 16.42
CA ILE A 152 15.62 -16.40 17.41
C ILE A 152 15.37 -17.19 18.69
N SER A 153 16.13 -16.94 19.75
CA SER A 153 15.80 -17.50 21.06
C SER A 153 14.40 -17.01 21.46
N SER A 154 13.42 -17.89 21.44
CA SER A 154 12.03 -17.59 21.80
C SER A 154 11.42 -18.69 22.67
N PRO A 155 10.44 -18.34 23.53
CA PRO A 155 9.64 -19.32 24.26
C PRO A 155 9.05 -20.42 23.35
N ALA A 156 8.62 -20.08 22.13
CA ALA A 156 8.09 -21.04 21.17
C ALA A 156 9.07 -22.16 20.79
N TYR A 157 10.36 -21.88 20.51
CA TYR A 157 11.33 -22.95 20.24
C TYR A 157 11.54 -23.85 21.47
N SER A 158 11.59 -23.26 22.66
CA SER A 158 11.70 -24.00 23.92
C SER A 158 10.48 -24.90 24.17
N ALA A 159 9.28 -24.40 23.87
CA ALA A 159 8.04 -25.16 23.96
C ALA A 159 8.02 -26.32 22.95
N ILE A 160 8.39 -26.07 21.68
CA ILE A 160 8.49 -27.12 20.65
C ILE A 160 9.43 -28.24 21.13
N ARG A 161 10.64 -27.90 21.60
CA ARG A 161 11.60 -28.89 22.11
C ARG A 161 11.14 -29.62 23.37
N LYS A 162 10.34 -28.98 24.23
CA LYS A 162 9.91 -29.53 25.53
C LYS A 162 8.71 -30.47 25.41
N PHE A 163 7.73 -30.13 24.57
CA PHE A 163 6.42 -30.80 24.55
C PHE A 163 6.22 -31.75 23.36
N GLN A 164 7.16 -31.83 22.42
CA GLN A 164 7.03 -32.67 21.22
C GLN A 164 8.06 -33.82 21.21
N PRO A 165 7.66 -35.05 21.57
CA PRO A 165 8.59 -36.17 21.73
C PRO A 165 9.13 -36.72 20.40
N SER A 166 8.46 -36.44 19.28
CA SER A 166 8.89 -36.86 17.95
C SER A 166 9.79 -35.81 17.28
N PRO A 167 10.99 -36.18 16.78
CA PRO A 167 11.82 -35.30 15.97
C PRO A 167 11.10 -34.76 14.73
N THR A 168 10.27 -35.59 14.08
CA THR A 168 9.51 -35.21 12.88
C THR A 168 8.48 -34.13 13.18
N SER A 169 7.71 -34.28 14.27
CA SER A 169 6.74 -33.27 14.71
C SER A 169 7.43 -31.97 15.14
N SER A 170 8.53 -32.07 15.87
CA SER A 170 9.37 -30.92 16.23
C SER A 170 9.88 -30.16 15.02
N GLN A 171 10.34 -30.87 13.97
CA GLN A 171 10.81 -30.26 12.74
C GLN A 171 9.66 -29.59 11.95
N ALA A 172 8.48 -30.20 11.91
CA ALA A 172 7.30 -29.62 11.27
C ALA A 172 6.87 -28.30 11.94
N LEU A 173 6.73 -28.29 13.26
CA LEU A 173 6.37 -27.08 14.02
C LEU A 173 7.45 -26.00 13.94
N THR A 174 8.72 -26.39 13.87
CA THR A 174 9.84 -25.45 13.63
C THR A 174 9.71 -24.78 12.25
N LYS A 175 9.35 -25.51 11.20
CA LYS A 175 9.08 -24.94 9.87
C LYS A 175 7.89 -23.97 9.89
N VAL A 176 6.83 -24.26 10.63
CA VAL A 176 5.68 -23.37 10.82
C VAL A 176 6.11 -22.07 11.51
N LEU A 177 6.86 -22.16 12.62
CA LEU A 177 7.39 -21.01 13.35
C LEU A 177 8.31 -20.15 12.47
N HIS A 178 9.18 -20.76 11.67
CA HIS A 178 10.02 -20.05 10.69
C HIS A 178 9.17 -19.29 9.66
N SER A 179 8.13 -19.90 9.10
CA SER A 179 7.24 -19.26 8.13
C SER A 179 6.50 -18.06 8.74
N LEU A 180 6.03 -18.16 9.99
CA LEU A 180 5.46 -17.03 10.71
C LEU A 180 6.48 -15.91 10.94
N HIS A 181 7.74 -16.23 11.28
CA HIS A 181 8.80 -15.22 11.40
C HIS A 181 9.09 -14.51 10.08
N GLU A 182 9.00 -15.20 8.94
CA GLU A 182 9.17 -14.58 7.61
C GLU A 182 8.02 -13.64 7.23
N MET A 183 6.78 -14.00 7.56
CA MET A 183 5.59 -13.15 7.39
C MET A 183 5.68 -11.89 8.26
N ILE A 184 6.08 -12.07 9.53
CA ILE A 184 6.25 -10.99 10.50
C ILE A 184 7.43 -10.08 10.11
N GLU A 185 8.50 -10.61 9.54
CA GLU A 185 9.60 -9.81 8.97
C GLU A 185 9.10 -8.89 7.85
N ASP A 186 8.30 -9.41 6.90
CA ASP A 186 7.73 -8.60 5.81
C ASP A 186 6.75 -7.53 6.31
N TYR A 187 5.91 -7.87 7.29
CA TYR A 187 5.08 -6.89 7.98
C TYR A 187 5.94 -5.77 8.58
N PHE A 188 7.00 -6.09 9.31
CA PHE A 188 7.86 -5.09 9.92
C PHE A 188 8.61 -4.23 8.91
N GLU A 189 8.94 -4.74 7.72
CA GLU A 189 9.51 -3.94 6.62
C GLU A 189 8.54 -2.83 6.20
N ALA A 190 7.31 -3.22 5.85
CA ALA A 190 6.26 -2.29 5.46
C ALA A 190 5.86 -1.32 6.60
N HIS A 191 5.85 -1.81 7.86
CA HIS A 191 5.56 -0.97 9.03
C HIS A 191 6.65 0.05 9.31
N LYS A 192 7.94 -0.35 9.23
CA LYS A 192 9.09 0.56 9.34
C LYS A 192 9.02 1.65 8.28
N GLU A 193 8.69 1.30 7.04
CA GLU A 193 8.55 2.25 5.93
C GLU A 193 7.39 3.23 6.15
N LYS A 194 6.20 2.76 6.55
CA LYS A 194 5.07 3.64 6.88
C LYS A 194 5.34 4.56 8.07
N ALA A 195 6.03 4.05 9.10
CA ALA A 195 6.49 4.85 10.22
C ALA A 195 7.50 5.93 9.79
N PHE A 196 8.42 5.58 8.89
CA PHE A 196 9.38 6.51 8.29
C PHE A 196 8.69 7.61 7.48
N LEU A 197 7.70 7.25 6.67
CA LEU A 197 6.89 8.19 5.90
C LEU A 197 6.18 9.19 6.83
N SER A 198 5.38 8.70 7.79
CA SER A 198 4.58 9.56 8.69
C SER A 198 5.38 10.37 9.71
N SER A 199 6.63 10.01 10.02
CA SER A 199 7.42 10.69 11.06
C SER A 199 8.63 11.47 10.56
N LEU A 200 9.14 11.21 9.36
CA LEU A 200 10.34 11.87 8.81
C LEU A 200 10.10 12.42 7.42
N HIS A 201 9.75 11.55 6.46
CA HIS A 201 9.77 11.88 5.03
C HIS A 201 8.68 12.89 4.64
N GLU A 202 7.42 12.55 4.91
CA GLU A 202 6.27 13.37 4.56
C GLU A 202 6.18 14.66 5.40
N PRO A 203 6.48 14.65 6.72
CA PRO A 203 6.68 15.87 7.49
C PRO A 203 7.77 16.79 6.94
N ALA A 204 8.91 16.25 6.47
CA ALA A 204 9.96 17.06 5.87
C ALA A 204 9.52 17.66 4.53
N ARG A 205 8.92 16.87 3.64
CA ARG A 205 8.35 17.37 2.37
C ARG A 205 7.32 18.47 2.63
N PHE A 206 6.37 18.22 3.52
CA PHE A 206 5.35 19.20 3.92
C PHE A 206 5.96 20.49 4.48
N TYR A 207 6.95 20.39 5.37
CA TYR A 207 7.63 21.56 5.92
C TYR A 207 8.30 22.41 4.83
N TYR A 208 9.08 21.79 3.95
CA TYR A 208 9.74 22.49 2.85
C TYR A 208 8.75 23.11 1.85
N ASP A 209 7.61 22.45 1.61
CA ASP A 209 6.51 22.96 0.79
C ASP A 209 5.77 24.15 1.44
N CYS A 210 5.70 24.20 2.77
CA CYS A 210 5.10 25.32 3.52
C CYS A 210 6.03 26.54 3.62
N VAL A 211 7.34 26.35 3.61
CA VAL A 211 8.32 27.46 3.59
C VAL A 211 8.73 27.90 2.18
N GLY A 212 8.22 27.24 1.13
CA GLY A 212 8.50 27.57 -0.27
C GLY A 212 9.85 27.07 -0.82
N ASN A 213 10.53 26.16 -0.11
CA ASN A 213 11.80 25.59 -0.56
C ASN A 213 11.55 24.28 -1.34
N HIS A 214 11.06 24.42 -2.57
CA HIS A 214 10.81 23.28 -3.46
C HIS A 214 12.08 22.45 -3.74
N HIS A 215 13.26 23.08 -3.78
CA HIS A 215 14.54 22.38 -3.98
C HIS A 215 14.85 21.37 -2.86
N HIS A 216 14.54 21.70 -1.60
CA HIS A 216 14.72 20.75 -0.49
C HIS A 216 13.59 19.72 -0.46
N ARG A 217 12.33 20.15 -0.71
CA ARG A 217 11.17 19.25 -0.80
C ARG A 217 11.42 18.11 -1.79
N ASP A 218 11.91 18.45 -2.98
CA ASP A 218 12.11 17.50 -4.09
C ASP A 218 13.42 16.69 -3.94
N HIS A 219 14.22 16.96 -2.90
CA HIS A 219 15.40 16.19 -2.53
C HIS A 219 15.24 15.35 -1.24
N VAL A 220 14.10 15.42 -0.54
CA VAL A 220 13.85 14.59 0.66
C VAL A 220 13.93 13.09 0.33
N ASN A 221 13.41 12.66 -0.81
CA ASN A 221 13.42 11.26 -1.28
C ASN A 221 14.74 10.82 -1.96
N VAL A 222 15.69 11.75 -2.14
CA VAL A 222 16.96 11.50 -2.86
C VAL A 222 18.16 11.62 -1.92
N HIS A 223 18.37 12.80 -1.36
CA HIS A 223 19.53 13.12 -0.51
C HIS A 223 19.16 13.08 0.97
N GLY A 224 18.07 13.75 1.34
CA GLY A 224 17.59 13.78 2.74
C GLY A 224 17.32 12.38 3.30
N LEU A 225 16.83 11.48 2.44
CA LEU A 225 16.66 10.05 2.69
C LEU A 225 17.90 9.42 3.33
N ASN A 226 19.09 9.70 2.80
CA ASN A 226 20.34 9.11 3.28
C ASN A 226 20.64 9.52 4.73
N GLY A 227 20.40 10.80 5.07
CA GLY A 227 20.48 11.30 6.44
C GLY A 227 19.45 10.63 7.35
N TRP A 228 18.18 10.63 6.97
CA TRP A 228 17.09 10.08 7.78
C TRP A 228 17.24 8.58 8.08
N LEU A 229 17.65 7.79 7.08
CA LEU A 229 17.96 6.36 7.27
C LEU A 229 19.14 6.15 8.22
N CYS A 230 20.20 6.97 8.09
CA CYS A 230 21.36 6.94 8.99
C CYS A 230 21.02 7.35 10.44
N LEU A 231 20.13 8.32 10.63
CA LEU A 231 19.60 8.68 11.96
C LEU A 231 18.91 7.48 12.61
N ILE A 232 17.99 6.80 11.90
CA ILE A 232 17.27 5.65 12.47
C ILE A 232 18.23 4.51 12.81
N ARG A 233 19.18 4.21 11.92
CA ARG A 233 20.18 3.16 12.14
C ARG A 233 21.07 3.46 13.34
N GLY A 234 21.55 4.70 13.46
CA GLY A 234 22.37 5.14 14.60
C GLY A 234 21.63 5.18 15.92
N TRP A 235 20.39 5.68 15.93
CA TRP A 235 19.61 5.88 17.16
C TRP A 235 18.99 4.58 17.69
N PHE A 236 18.40 3.76 16.81
CA PHE A 236 17.64 2.58 17.18
C PHE A 236 18.35 1.25 16.90
N GLY A 237 19.43 1.24 16.11
CA GLY A 237 19.96 -0.01 15.54
C GLY A 237 18.98 -0.69 14.58
N ALA A 238 18.07 0.10 13.97
CA ALA A 238 17.05 -0.40 13.07
C ALA A 238 17.43 -0.13 11.61
N GLN A 239 17.30 -1.15 10.75
CA GLN A 239 17.54 -1.03 9.32
C GLN A 239 16.20 -1.08 8.59
N LEU A 240 15.93 -0.08 7.75
CA LEU A 240 14.80 -0.08 6.81
C LEU A 240 15.15 -0.89 5.54
N PRO A 241 14.15 -1.29 4.74
CA PRO A 241 14.35 -1.91 3.42
C PRO A 241 15.05 -1.01 2.38
N LEU A 242 15.52 0.17 2.78
CA LEU A 242 16.27 1.13 1.98
C LEU A 242 17.72 1.23 2.50
N LEU A 243 18.69 1.20 1.59
CA LEU A 243 20.12 1.29 1.94
C LEU A 243 20.62 2.73 1.75
N PRO A 244 21.03 3.46 2.81
CA PRO A 244 21.53 4.81 2.67
C PRO A 244 22.85 4.86 1.88
N GLN A 245 23.10 6.00 1.23
CA GLN A 245 24.43 6.42 0.84
C GLN A 245 25.08 7.18 2.01
N GLU A 246 25.90 6.48 2.77
CA GLU A 246 26.47 6.99 4.04
C GLU A 246 27.40 8.19 3.83
N ASN A 247 28.14 8.19 2.72
CA ASN A 247 29.07 9.26 2.33
C ASN A 247 28.41 10.33 1.44
N ASP A 248 27.08 10.42 1.42
CA ASP A 248 26.38 11.51 0.70
C ASP A 248 26.64 12.85 1.41
N GLY A 249 27.51 13.68 0.82
CA GLY A 249 27.79 15.04 1.28
C GLY A 249 26.68 16.04 1.00
N ASP A 250 25.68 15.64 0.22
CA ASP A 250 24.46 16.40 -0.04
C ASP A 250 23.29 15.99 0.86
N ALA A 251 23.49 15.07 1.82
CA ALA A 251 22.43 14.56 2.71
C ALA A 251 21.66 15.66 3.48
N PHE A 252 22.22 16.87 3.62
CA PHE A 252 21.54 18.04 4.18
C PHE A 252 20.37 18.55 3.32
N LYS A 253 20.36 18.30 2.01
CA LYS A 253 19.28 18.67 1.08
C LYS A 253 18.06 17.80 1.35
N GLY A 254 17.07 18.38 2.04
CA GLY A 254 15.88 17.64 2.47
C GLY A 254 16.00 16.99 3.86
N CYS A 255 17.07 17.22 4.63
CA CYS A 255 17.24 16.75 6.01
C CYS A 255 17.72 17.89 6.93
N SER A 256 16.80 18.43 7.73
CA SER A 256 17.04 19.44 8.77
C SER A 256 16.11 19.15 9.96
N ASP A 257 16.20 19.91 11.06
CA ASP A 257 15.26 19.77 12.20
C ASP A 257 13.86 20.33 11.87
N VAL A 258 13.17 19.64 10.96
CA VAL A 258 11.81 20.01 10.49
C VAL A 258 10.79 19.95 11.63
N TRP A 259 11.03 19.17 12.69
CA TRP A 259 10.15 19.11 13.85
C TRP A 259 10.34 20.25 14.85
N ALA A 260 11.49 20.95 14.84
CA ALA A 260 11.61 22.27 15.46
C ALA A 260 10.97 23.37 14.59
N GLY A 261 10.91 23.17 13.27
CA GLY A 261 10.24 24.06 12.33
C GLY A 261 8.70 23.97 12.30
N LEU A 262 8.15 22.77 12.48
CA LEU A 262 6.70 22.50 12.52
C LEU A 262 6.10 22.78 13.90
N SER A 263 4.82 23.15 13.94
CA SER A 263 4.03 23.24 15.17
C SER A 263 3.64 21.85 15.67
N ASP A 264 3.29 21.73 16.96
CA ASP A 264 2.84 20.44 17.50
C ASP A 264 1.43 20.07 16.96
N GLU A 265 0.62 21.03 16.50
CA GLU A 265 -0.62 20.76 15.72
C GLU A 265 -0.35 19.90 14.47
N ALA A 266 0.78 20.12 13.79
CA ALA A 266 1.17 19.30 12.64
C ALA A 266 1.41 17.84 13.06
N TRP A 267 2.01 17.63 14.25
CA TRP A 267 2.17 16.28 14.81
C TRP A 267 0.82 15.65 15.18
N GLU A 268 -0.12 16.41 15.75
CA GLU A 268 -1.48 15.93 16.04
C GLU A 268 -2.28 15.51 14.78
N VAL A 269 -1.84 15.95 13.59
CA VAL A 269 -2.35 15.47 12.30
C VAL A 269 -1.58 14.24 11.81
N PHE A 270 -0.24 14.29 11.79
CA PHE A 270 0.59 13.19 11.29
C PHE A 270 0.51 11.92 12.15
N LYS A 271 0.35 12.05 13.48
CA LYS A 271 0.38 10.91 14.44
C LYS A 271 -0.89 10.04 14.44
N ARG A 272 -1.91 10.41 13.66
CA ARG A 272 -3.19 9.72 13.62
C ARG A 272 -3.09 8.43 12.82
N ASP A 273 -3.69 7.37 13.33
CA ASP A 273 -3.68 6.04 12.72
C ASP A 273 -4.25 6.04 11.29
N GLU A 274 -5.24 6.91 11.00
CA GLU A 274 -5.82 7.15 9.67
C GLU A 274 -4.83 7.75 8.65
N ASN A 275 -3.73 8.36 9.11
CA ASN A 275 -2.70 9.01 8.30
C ASN A 275 -1.38 8.21 8.24
N PHE A 276 -1.35 7.02 8.84
CA PHE A 276 -0.16 6.17 8.90
C PHE A 276 0.29 5.70 7.50
N GLY A 277 1.48 6.12 7.08
CA GLY A 277 2.05 5.86 5.77
C GLY A 277 1.45 6.64 4.60
N LYS A 278 0.64 7.68 4.83
CA LYS A 278 0.08 8.53 3.75
C LYS A 278 1.01 9.67 3.37
N ASP A 279 1.08 9.95 2.08
CA ASP A 279 1.68 11.18 1.53
C ASP A 279 0.99 12.43 2.09
N TYR A 280 1.75 13.49 2.36
CA TYR A 280 1.19 14.70 3.00
C TYR A 280 0.10 15.36 2.14
N GLU A 281 0.21 15.27 0.81
CA GLU A 281 -0.80 15.77 -0.12
C GLU A 281 -2.15 15.05 0.04
N GLY A 282 -2.14 13.79 0.45
CA GLY A 282 -3.34 12.98 0.73
C GLY A 282 -4.04 13.33 2.04
N ILE A 283 -3.36 14.01 2.97
CA ILE A 283 -3.89 14.32 4.30
C ILE A 283 -4.75 15.59 4.24
N ARG A 284 -6.08 15.43 4.14
CA ARG A 284 -7.07 16.54 4.08
C ARG A 284 -6.85 17.60 5.15
N ALA A 285 -6.45 17.21 6.36
CA ALA A 285 -6.25 18.13 7.47
C ALA A 285 -5.10 19.14 7.27
N LEU A 286 -4.07 18.82 6.48
CA LEU A 286 -2.95 19.71 6.17
C LEU A 286 -3.28 20.72 5.05
N ARG A 287 -4.25 20.40 4.19
CA ARG A 287 -4.69 21.28 3.09
C ARG A 287 -5.28 22.57 3.65
N GLY A 288 -4.88 23.72 3.08
CA GLY A 288 -5.37 25.04 3.48
C GLY A 288 -4.88 25.57 4.83
N ARG A 289 -4.03 24.83 5.57
CA ARG A 289 -3.51 25.24 6.90
C ARG A 289 -1.99 25.43 6.99
N LYS A 290 -1.29 25.43 5.84
CA LYS A 290 0.19 25.49 5.72
C LYS A 290 0.87 26.47 6.68
N GLU A 291 0.38 27.71 6.75
CA GLU A 291 0.98 28.78 7.55
C GLU A 291 0.88 28.53 9.06
N LYS A 292 -0.24 27.97 9.55
CA LYS A 292 -0.44 27.63 10.96
C LYS A 292 0.39 26.43 11.42
N MET A 293 0.77 25.57 10.47
CA MET A 293 1.55 24.36 10.74
C MET A 293 3.07 24.63 10.86
N VAL A 294 3.54 25.84 10.52
CA VAL A 294 4.96 26.22 10.59
C VAL A 294 5.18 27.20 11.75
N LYS A 295 5.96 26.76 12.74
CA LYS A 295 6.39 27.58 13.88
C LYS A 295 7.64 28.40 13.54
N GLU A 296 8.63 27.80 12.90
CA GLU A 296 9.93 28.44 12.63
C GLU A 296 10.41 28.14 11.20
N LYS A 297 10.59 29.18 10.38
CA LYS A 297 11.02 29.04 8.98
C LYS A 297 12.54 28.83 8.80
N LYS A 298 13.36 29.05 9.83
CA LYS A 298 14.84 29.03 9.75
C LYS A 298 15.41 27.66 9.35
N TYR A 299 14.73 26.57 9.71
CA TYR A 299 15.10 25.21 9.31
C TYR A 299 14.82 24.92 7.82
N GLY A 300 14.17 25.84 7.11
CA GLY A 300 13.89 25.80 5.68
C GLY A 300 14.97 26.43 4.79
N ASN A 301 15.99 27.06 5.36
CA ASN A 301 17.08 27.69 4.62
C ASN A 301 17.97 26.64 3.93
N PHE A 302 18.71 27.05 2.88
CA PHE A 302 19.53 26.13 2.06
C PHE A 302 20.59 25.36 2.88
N ASP A 303 21.24 26.02 3.84
CA ASP A 303 22.30 25.40 4.66
C ASP A 303 21.82 24.85 6.02
N SER A 304 20.52 24.97 6.35
CA SER A 304 19.99 24.58 7.68
C SER A 304 20.23 23.10 8.03
N GLY A 305 20.24 22.23 7.02
CA GLY A 305 20.49 20.81 7.17
C GLY A 305 21.96 20.47 7.49
N ARG A 306 22.92 21.37 7.22
CA ARG A 306 24.35 21.05 7.38
C ARG A 306 24.73 20.85 8.84
N GLU A 307 24.28 21.76 9.69
CA GLU A 307 24.47 21.64 11.14
C GLU A 307 23.78 20.38 11.66
N PHE A 308 22.52 20.19 11.29
CA PHE A 308 21.69 19.06 11.73
C PHE A 308 22.27 17.70 11.34
N THR A 309 22.70 17.52 10.09
CA THR A 309 23.30 16.25 9.61
C THR A 309 24.75 16.06 10.06
N GLY A 310 25.48 17.13 10.38
CA GLY A 310 26.92 17.07 10.60
C GLY A 310 27.71 16.76 9.32
N GLY A 311 27.15 17.08 8.15
CA GLY A 311 27.82 17.04 6.84
C GLY A 311 27.55 15.79 5.97
N THR A 312 27.42 14.61 6.56
CA THR A 312 27.14 13.35 5.82
C THR A 312 26.21 12.42 6.62
N GLY A 313 25.57 11.46 5.95
CA GLY A 313 24.79 10.41 6.62
C GLY A 313 25.60 9.65 7.68
N ALA A 314 26.87 9.30 7.39
CA ALA A 314 27.77 8.63 8.33
C ALA A 314 28.07 9.46 9.58
N SER A 315 28.19 10.79 9.43
CA SER A 315 28.33 11.72 10.56
C SER A 315 27.06 11.73 11.41
N MET A 316 25.90 11.82 10.76
CA MET A 316 24.59 11.83 11.38
C MET A 316 24.34 10.56 12.20
N GLU A 317 24.62 9.38 11.64
CA GLU A 317 24.53 8.10 12.34
C GLU A 317 25.45 8.04 13.56
N ARG A 318 26.71 8.46 13.40
CA ARG A 318 27.71 8.45 14.49
C ARG A 318 27.24 9.32 15.67
N ASN A 319 26.65 10.47 15.37
CA ASN A 319 26.12 11.40 16.37
C ASN A 319 24.82 10.85 17.00
N ALA A 320 23.93 10.23 16.20
CA ALA A 320 22.74 9.55 16.70
C ALA A 320 23.08 8.38 17.65
N LYS A 321 24.10 7.58 17.32
CA LYS A 321 24.61 6.48 18.15
C LYS A 321 25.21 6.96 19.48
N LYS A 322 25.72 8.20 19.53
CA LYS A 322 26.17 8.88 20.75
C LYS A 322 25.03 9.47 21.59
N GLY A 323 23.80 9.52 21.06
CA GLY A 323 22.65 10.12 21.74
C GLY A 323 22.56 11.64 21.64
N ASP A 324 23.09 12.22 20.55
CA ASP A 324 23.01 13.67 20.27
C ASP A 324 21.58 14.19 20.41
N SER A 325 21.39 15.14 21.34
CA SER A 325 20.07 15.62 21.77
C SER A 325 19.25 16.24 20.64
N ARG A 326 19.91 16.73 19.57
CA ARG A 326 19.26 17.32 18.39
C ARG A 326 18.36 16.34 17.65
N TYR A 327 18.67 15.04 17.69
CA TYR A 327 17.85 14.03 17.03
C TYR A 327 16.68 13.53 17.89
N ARG A 328 16.63 13.88 19.19
CA ARG A 328 15.63 13.34 20.12
C ARG A 328 14.20 13.56 19.65
N LYS A 329 13.80 14.80 19.33
CA LYS A 329 12.40 15.13 18.98
C LYS A 329 11.95 14.26 17.80
N THR A 330 12.78 14.24 16.77
CA THR A 330 12.64 13.44 15.55
C THR A 330 12.57 11.94 15.81
N ALA A 331 13.51 11.39 16.59
CA ALA A 331 13.53 9.97 16.94
C ALA A 331 12.28 9.56 17.73
N SER A 332 11.83 10.39 18.68
CA SER A 332 10.58 10.14 19.42
C SER A 332 9.35 10.09 18.51
N LYS A 333 9.30 10.87 17.42
CA LYS A 333 8.22 10.79 16.42
C LYS A 333 8.23 9.47 15.64
N PHE A 334 9.41 8.93 15.32
CA PHE A 334 9.52 7.60 14.70
C PHE A 334 9.14 6.48 15.67
N ALA A 335 9.61 6.55 16.92
CA ALA A 335 9.34 5.56 17.97
C ALA A 335 7.85 5.46 18.34
N TRP A 336 7.07 6.54 18.20
CA TRP A 336 5.62 6.55 18.45
C TRP A 336 4.88 5.41 17.74
N TRP A 337 5.29 5.08 16.51
CA TRP A 337 4.67 4.02 15.71
C TRP A 337 5.05 2.59 16.14
N PHE A 338 5.88 2.44 17.17
CA PHE A 338 6.29 1.16 17.76
C PHE A 338 5.81 0.97 19.20
N ARG A 339 4.93 1.87 19.70
CA ARG A 339 4.14 1.66 20.92
C ARG A 339 3.33 0.36 20.79
N LYS A 340 3.23 -0.41 21.88
CA LYS A 340 2.67 -1.77 21.89
C LYS A 340 1.25 -1.79 21.33
N GLU A 341 0.43 -0.84 21.76
CA GLU A 341 -0.98 -0.68 21.47
C GLU A 341 -1.24 -0.50 19.96
N PHE A 342 -0.32 0.16 19.26
CA PHE A 342 -0.42 0.35 17.82
C PHE A 342 0.22 -0.81 17.04
N VAL A 343 1.44 -1.22 17.41
CA VAL A 343 2.19 -2.20 16.61
C VAL A 343 1.65 -3.62 16.77
N VAL A 344 1.22 -4.03 17.97
CA VAL A 344 0.67 -5.38 18.22
C VAL A 344 -0.68 -5.53 17.52
N LYS A 345 -1.61 -4.60 17.78
CA LYS A 345 -2.93 -4.54 17.12
C LYS A 345 -2.80 -4.63 15.61
N ARG A 346 -2.06 -3.67 15.03
CA ARG A 346 -1.93 -3.56 13.57
C ARG A 346 -1.17 -4.73 12.95
N MET A 347 -0.21 -5.33 13.67
CA MET A 347 0.51 -6.51 13.19
C MET A 347 -0.40 -7.72 13.10
N PHE A 348 -1.19 -7.97 14.15
CA PHE A 348 -2.15 -9.07 14.12
C PHE A 348 -3.20 -8.83 13.03
N GLU A 349 -3.89 -7.70 13.02
CA GLU A 349 -4.96 -7.38 12.05
C GLU A 349 -4.49 -7.50 10.58
N VAL A 350 -3.31 -6.96 10.26
CA VAL A 350 -2.77 -6.97 8.89
C VAL A 350 -2.32 -8.36 8.44
N LEU A 351 -1.74 -9.16 9.34
CA LEU A 351 -1.34 -10.54 9.03
C LEU A 351 -2.54 -11.49 8.97
N ASN A 352 -3.47 -11.35 9.92
CA ASN A 352 -4.70 -12.13 10.03
C ASN A 352 -5.67 -11.89 8.85
N GLY A 353 -5.71 -10.67 8.32
CA GLY A 353 -6.47 -10.36 7.11
C GLY A 353 -5.89 -10.98 5.82
N GLU A 354 -4.67 -11.53 5.85
CA GLU A 354 -3.98 -12.24 4.76
C GLU A 354 -3.95 -11.49 3.41
N GLY A 355 -4.14 -10.17 3.42
CA GLY A 355 -4.34 -9.32 2.22
C GLY A 355 -3.09 -9.12 1.34
N LYS A 356 -2.00 -9.85 1.59
CA LYS A 356 -0.82 -9.94 0.71
C LYS A 356 -0.52 -11.41 0.37
N PRO A 357 -0.02 -11.70 -0.83
CA PRO A 357 0.43 -13.06 -1.21
C PRO A 357 1.46 -13.69 -0.26
N GLU A 358 2.28 -12.87 0.41
CA GLU A 358 3.24 -13.29 1.44
C GLU A 358 2.61 -13.71 2.76
N TYR A 359 1.40 -13.24 3.10
CA TYR A 359 0.74 -13.50 4.39
C TYR A 359 -0.24 -14.70 4.34
N VAL A 360 -0.46 -15.28 3.16
CA VAL A 360 -1.46 -16.35 2.95
C VAL A 360 -1.20 -17.57 3.85
N GLY A 361 -2.25 -18.01 4.55
CA GLY A 361 -2.21 -19.08 5.54
C GLY A 361 -1.47 -18.69 6.82
N PHE A 362 -1.38 -17.40 7.17
CA PHE A 362 -0.92 -16.95 8.49
C PHE A 362 -1.81 -17.52 9.60
N ARG A 363 -3.13 -17.51 9.41
CA ARG A 363 -4.10 -18.03 10.39
C ARG A 363 -3.90 -19.51 10.67
N GLU A 364 -3.90 -20.31 9.62
CA GLU A 364 -3.63 -21.76 9.66
C GLU A 364 -2.33 -22.06 10.45
N LYS A 365 -1.25 -21.33 10.15
CA LYS A 365 0.05 -21.51 10.81
C LYS A 365 0.03 -21.10 12.29
N CYS A 366 -0.71 -20.06 12.65
CA CYS A 366 -0.88 -19.68 14.05
C CYS A 366 -1.72 -20.71 14.81
N GLU A 367 -2.84 -21.19 14.25
CA GLU A 367 -3.68 -22.23 14.88
C GLU A 367 -2.88 -23.54 15.10
N VAL A 368 -1.99 -23.92 14.18
CA VAL A 368 -1.08 -25.08 14.38
C VAL A 368 -0.13 -24.91 15.58
N LEU A 369 0.26 -23.69 15.95
CA LEU A 369 1.10 -23.42 17.11
C LEU A 369 0.29 -23.06 18.38
N PHE A 370 -0.98 -22.72 18.27
CA PHE A 370 -1.77 -22.16 19.36
C PHE A 370 -2.02 -23.13 20.54
N PRO A 371 -2.35 -24.42 20.34
CA PRO A 371 -2.44 -25.39 21.44
C PRO A 371 -1.14 -25.53 22.23
N LEU A 372 0.02 -25.44 21.55
CA LEU A 372 1.33 -25.51 22.18
C LEU A 372 1.64 -24.24 23.00
N PHE A 373 1.21 -23.07 22.54
CA PHE A 373 1.26 -21.83 23.32
C PHE A 373 0.43 -21.96 24.60
N LEU A 374 -0.85 -22.32 24.49
CA LEU A 374 -1.74 -22.51 25.65
C LEU A 374 -1.15 -23.48 26.67
N GLN A 375 -0.65 -24.64 26.21
CA GLN A 375 0.02 -25.62 27.07
C GLN A 375 1.27 -25.07 27.75
N SER A 376 2.11 -24.33 27.02
CA SER A 376 3.39 -23.80 27.55
C SER A 376 3.22 -22.64 28.53
N GLU A 377 2.17 -21.83 28.35
CA GLU A 377 1.83 -20.69 29.20
C GLU A 377 0.81 -21.04 30.30
N ASN A 378 0.32 -22.29 30.32
CA ASN A 378 -0.67 -22.82 31.27
C ASN A 378 -2.01 -22.04 31.23
N PHE A 379 -2.44 -21.63 30.03
CA PHE A 379 -3.78 -21.08 29.81
C PHE A 379 -4.81 -22.21 29.64
N LYS A 380 -5.99 -22.03 30.25
CA LYS A 380 -7.17 -22.87 30.00
C LYS A 380 -8.07 -22.10 29.04
N TRP A 381 -8.13 -22.54 27.79
CA TRP A 381 -8.95 -21.95 26.74
C TRP A 381 -9.42 -23.07 25.81
N GLU A 382 -10.70 -23.08 25.45
CA GLU A 382 -11.32 -24.14 24.64
C GLU A 382 -11.61 -23.70 23.19
N GLY A 383 -11.51 -22.39 22.91
CA GLY A 383 -11.72 -21.80 21.60
C GLY A 383 -10.46 -21.71 20.72
N GLY A 384 -10.61 -21.14 19.53
CA GLY A 384 -9.52 -20.88 18.59
C GLY A 384 -8.65 -19.68 18.96
N LEU A 385 -7.58 -19.44 18.19
CA LEU A 385 -6.71 -18.27 18.36
C LEU A 385 -7.50 -16.97 18.23
N MET A 386 -8.42 -16.89 17.27
CA MET A 386 -9.22 -15.68 17.03
C MET A 386 -10.04 -15.27 18.25
N GLU A 387 -10.76 -16.22 18.85
CA GLU A 387 -11.58 -15.98 20.05
C GLU A 387 -10.70 -15.63 21.26
N PHE A 388 -9.48 -16.17 21.33
CA PHE A 388 -8.51 -15.77 22.35
C PHE A 388 -7.99 -14.34 22.14
N MET A 389 -7.80 -13.89 20.90
CA MET A 389 -7.16 -12.61 20.59
C MET A 389 -8.07 -11.40 20.67
N TYR A 390 -9.38 -11.56 20.61
CA TYR A 390 -10.36 -10.48 20.67
C TYR A 390 -11.14 -10.50 21.99
N ASP A 391 -11.93 -9.45 22.21
CA ASP A 391 -13.00 -9.40 23.18
C ASP A 391 -14.16 -10.35 22.80
N ASP A 392 -15.11 -10.54 23.73
CA ASP A 392 -16.21 -11.51 23.58
C ASP A 392 -17.13 -11.17 22.38
N ASP A 393 -17.19 -9.90 21.98
CA ASP A 393 -17.92 -9.42 20.78
C ASP A 393 -17.13 -9.57 19.47
N LEU A 394 -15.85 -9.98 19.53
CA LEU A 394 -14.90 -10.08 18.41
C LEU A 394 -14.65 -8.75 17.67
N MET A 395 -14.83 -7.62 18.36
CA MET A 395 -14.78 -6.26 17.80
C MET A 395 -13.45 -5.56 18.09
N HIS A 396 -12.79 -5.86 19.21
CA HIS A 396 -11.53 -5.25 19.61
C HIS A 396 -10.49 -6.30 20.00
N ILE A 397 -9.30 -6.17 19.43
CA ILE A 397 -8.18 -7.05 19.78
C ILE A 397 -7.66 -6.74 21.19
N ASP A 398 -7.55 -7.78 22.01
CA ASP A 398 -6.85 -7.74 23.30
C ASP A 398 -5.34 -7.63 23.02
N VAL A 399 -4.83 -6.40 23.16
CA VAL A 399 -3.42 -6.04 22.96
C VAL A 399 -2.49 -6.77 23.93
N GLU A 400 -2.97 -7.16 25.12
CA GLU A 400 -2.18 -7.90 26.11
C GLU A 400 -2.03 -9.37 25.70
N ARG A 401 -3.12 -10.03 25.33
CA ARG A 401 -3.10 -11.42 24.81
C ARG A 401 -2.31 -11.53 23.52
N ALA A 402 -2.55 -10.64 22.56
CA ALA A 402 -1.78 -10.57 21.31
C ALA A 402 -0.30 -10.23 21.58
N GLY A 403 -0.03 -9.34 22.54
CA GLY A 403 1.32 -9.04 23.01
C GLY A 403 2.02 -10.27 23.58
N ARG A 404 1.34 -11.05 24.43
CA ARG A 404 1.86 -12.29 25.01
C ARG A 404 2.18 -13.33 23.94
N TRP A 405 1.33 -13.47 22.93
CA TRP A 405 1.57 -14.34 21.78
C TRP A 405 2.81 -13.93 20.98
N PHE A 406 2.93 -12.65 20.59
CA PHE A 406 4.12 -12.18 19.87
C PHE A 406 5.40 -12.21 20.72
N TRP A 407 5.31 -12.08 22.04
CA TRP A 407 6.43 -12.34 22.94
C TRP A 407 6.85 -13.81 22.92
N TRP A 408 5.87 -14.73 23.00
CA TRP A 408 6.13 -16.17 22.97
C TRP A 408 6.77 -16.61 21.64
N LEU A 409 6.33 -16.04 20.52
CA LEU A 409 6.99 -16.20 19.22
C LEU A 409 8.41 -15.59 19.16
N GLY A 410 8.81 -14.74 20.12
CA GLY A 410 10.12 -14.08 20.17
C GLY A 410 10.22 -12.80 19.35
N VAL A 411 9.08 -12.21 18.99
CA VAL A 411 8.98 -11.03 18.11
C VAL A 411 9.11 -9.74 18.91
N ILE A 412 8.47 -9.67 20.08
CA ILE A 412 8.62 -8.58 21.05
C ILE A 412 9.34 -9.08 22.31
N LYS A 413 10.03 -8.18 23.00
CA LYS A 413 10.62 -8.50 24.32
C LYS A 413 9.51 -8.60 25.37
N GLU A 414 9.75 -9.37 26.43
CA GLU A 414 8.86 -9.33 27.59
C GLU A 414 8.90 -7.91 28.13
N GLN A 415 7.74 -7.26 28.25
CA GLN A 415 7.63 -6.19 29.23
C GLN A 415 7.83 -6.86 30.57
N TYR A 416 8.91 -6.45 31.25
CA TYR A 416 9.36 -7.05 32.50
C TYR A 416 8.14 -7.20 33.42
N LYS A 417 7.78 -8.44 33.78
CA LYS A 417 6.72 -8.66 34.75
C LYS A 417 7.22 -8.06 36.06
N GLY A 418 6.77 -6.83 36.34
CA GLY A 418 6.73 -6.33 37.69
C GLY A 418 6.06 -7.40 38.55
N GLU A 419 6.53 -7.54 39.78
CA GLU A 419 6.04 -8.53 40.72
C GLU A 419 4.51 -8.52 40.75
N LYS A 420 3.91 -9.71 40.89
CA LYS A 420 2.45 -9.91 40.87
C LYS A 420 1.77 -8.74 41.56
N LEU A 421 1.02 -7.94 40.79
CA LEU A 421 0.12 -6.93 41.32
C LEU A 421 -0.87 -7.67 42.22
N GLY A 422 -0.59 -7.64 43.52
CA GLY A 422 -1.59 -7.93 44.54
C GLY A 422 -2.71 -6.91 44.38
N GLU A 423 -3.93 -7.34 44.64
CA GLU A 423 -5.15 -6.55 44.48
C GLU A 423 -5.06 -5.25 45.30
N GLY A 424 -4.68 -4.17 44.62
CA GLY A 424 -4.30 -2.89 45.21
C GLY A 424 -4.18 -1.83 44.12
N GLU A 425 -4.74 -0.65 44.39
CA GLU A 425 -5.09 0.32 43.36
C GLU A 425 -3.88 0.87 42.57
N GLY A 426 -4.10 1.07 41.27
CA GLY A 426 -3.05 1.23 40.26
C GLY A 426 -1.99 2.31 40.52
N GLN A 427 -0.74 1.88 40.63
CA GLN A 427 0.44 2.69 40.34
C GLN A 427 1.23 2.10 39.17
N SER A 428 1.49 2.90 38.13
CA SER A 428 2.12 2.42 36.90
C SER A 428 3.64 2.25 37.07
N ILE A 429 4.16 1.05 36.81
CA ILE A 429 5.53 0.63 37.12
C ILE A 429 6.55 1.05 36.04
N TYR A 430 6.52 2.32 35.64
CA TYR A 430 7.62 2.90 34.86
C TYR A 430 8.64 3.50 35.82
N THR A 431 9.90 3.08 35.75
CA THR A 431 10.99 3.74 36.48
C THR A 431 11.19 5.15 35.92
N CYS A 432 10.63 6.12 36.63
CA CYS A 432 10.77 7.54 36.36
C CYS A 432 12.25 7.95 36.24
N CYS A 433 12.56 8.94 35.39
CA CYS A 433 13.90 9.55 35.34
C CYS A 433 14.31 10.00 36.75
N GLY A 434 15.43 9.48 37.26
CA GLY A 434 15.92 9.78 38.61
C GLY A 434 16.08 11.29 38.84
N LYS A 435 16.40 12.05 37.78
CA LYS A 435 16.49 13.51 37.81
C LYS A 435 15.17 14.29 37.67
N CYS A 436 14.08 13.73 37.12
CA CYS A 436 12.86 14.53 36.84
C CYS A 436 11.51 13.84 37.06
N GLY A 437 11.46 12.65 37.65
CA GLY A 437 10.21 12.01 38.05
C GLY A 437 9.29 11.55 36.90
N GLU A 438 9.74 11.58 35.64
CA GLU A 438 8.88 11.25 34.50
C GLU A 438 9.20 9.92 33.81
N VAL A 439 8.10 9.28 33.39
CA VAL A 439 8.01 8.00 32.68
C VAL A 439 8.80 8.03 31.36
N PRO A 440 9.76 7.11 31.15
CA PRO A 440 10.50 7.02 29.89
C PRO A 440 9.71 6.25 28.82
N LEU A 441 9.83 6.70 27.56
CA LEU A 441 9.33 5.97 26.40
C LEU A 441 10.17 4.71 26.12
N PRO A 442 9.56 3.53 25.89
CA PRO A 442 10.29 2.35 25.46
C PRO A 442 10.64 2.42 23.96
N PRO A 443 11.87 2.05 23.52
CA PRO A 443 13.14 2.00 24.24
C PRO A 443 14.07 3.14 23.80
N GLY A 444 14.05 4.27 24.53
CA GLY A 444 15.07 5.32 24.39
C GLY A 444 16.19 5.15 25.41
N ARG A 445 17.46 5.32 25.01
CA ARG A 445 18.62 5.33 25.93
C ARG A 445 18.63 6.50 26.94
N PHE A 446 17.69 7.43 26.83
CA PHE A 446 17.68 8.70 27.57
C PHE A 446 16.23 9.14 27.84
N CYS A 447 15.92 9.63 29.05
CA CYS A 447 14.54 10.05 29.38
C CYS A 447 14.12 11.35 28.66
N HIS A 448 12.93 11.32 28.06
CA HIS A 448 12.38 12.30 27.13
C HIS A 448 12.38 13.76 27.65
N LYS A 449 12.17 13.98 28.95
CA LYS A 449 12.15 15.31 29.60
C LYS A 449 13.52 15.78 30.07
N CYS A 450 14.23 14.98 30.86
CA CYS A 450 15.46 15.40 31.54
C CYS A 450 16.75 15.28 30.71
N GLY A 451 16.76 14.47 29.64
CA GLY A 451 17.97 14.22 28.84
C GLY A 451 18.91 13.17 29.43
N GLU A 452 18.70 12.79 30.69
CA GLU A 452 19.52 11.82 31.42
C GLU A 452 19.55 10.46 30.73
N LYS A 453 20.76 9.89 30.61
CA LYS A 453 20.99 8.53 30.12
C LYS A 453 20.42 7.57 31.16
N ILE A 454 19.45 6.76 30.76
CA ILE A 454 18.90 5.75 31.66
C ILE A 454 19.85 4.56 31.63
N GLU A 455 20.57 4.37 32.74
CA GLU A 455 21.36 3.17 32.98
C GLU A 455 20.42 2.01 33.24
N ALA A 456 19.91 1.43 32.16
CA ALA A 456 19.07 0.24 32.25
C ALA A 456 19.93 -0.95 32.69
N ASN A 457 19.41 -1.74 33.64
CA ASN A 457 20.00 -2.97 34.19
C ASN A 457 20.07 -4.11 33.16
N TRP A 458 20.75 -3.88 32.04
CA TRP A 458 21.19 -4.94 31.13
C TRP A 458 22.51 -5.47 31.65
N ALA A 459 22.57 -6.77 31.95
CA ALA A 459 23.86 -7.44 32.12
C ALA A 459 24.71 -7.21 30.86
N PRO A 460 26.02 -6.92 30.99
CA PRO A 460 26.88 -6.77 29.83
C PRO A 460 26.90 -8.08 29.04
N VAL A 461 26.74 -8.00 27.72
CA VAL A 461 27.06 -9.14 26.85
C VAL A 461 28.56 -9.31 26.92
N SER A 462 29.03 -10.35 27.61
CA SER A 462 30.44 -10.67 27.72
C SER A 462 31.07 -10.77 26.33
N PRO A 463 32.13 -10.00 26.02
CA PRO A 463 32.88 -10.23 24.80
C PRO A 463 33.51 -11.62 24.88
N SER A 464 33.24 -12.47 23.89
CA SER A 464 33.95 -13.74 23.74
C SER A 464 35.44 -13.43 23.54
N ALA A 465 36.26 -13.80 24.52
CA ALA A 465 37.70 -13.65 24.43
C ALA A 465 38.23 -14.50 23.26
N SER A 466 38.66 -13.83 22.19
CA SER A 466 39.63 -14.38 21.25
C SER A 466 41.00 -13.93 21.76
N ALA A 467 41.87 -14.90 22.00
CA ALA A 467 43.19 -14.65 22.56
C ALA A 467 44.09 -13.92 21.58
N ASP A 468 45.06 -13.24 22.17
CA ASP A 468 46.28 -12.64 21.62
C ASP A 468 46.62 -12.93 20.14
N ASP A 469 46.78 -11.85 19.38
CA ASP A 469 47.98 -11.73 18.55
C ASP A 469 48.48 -10.28 18.57
N LYS A 470 49.77 -10.10 18.87
CA LYS A 470 50.45 -8.80 18.92
C LYS A 470 51.42 -8.70 17.75
N ASP A 471 51.19 -7.80 16.82
CA ASP A 471 52.19 -7.46 15.80
C ASP A 471 52.46 -5.94 15.77
N ASP A 472 53.65 -5.57 16.25
CA ASP A 472 54.14 -4.20 16.36
C ASP A 472 54.70 -3.70 15.03
N ARG A 473 53.91 -2.93 14.26
CA ARG A 473 54.43 -2.19 13.09
C ARG A 473 54.01 -0.72 13.06
N LYS A 474 54.92 0.14 13.51
CA LYS A 474 54.90 1.60 13.26
C LYS A 474 54.84 1.88 11.74
N PRO A 475 53.97 2.79 11.26
CA PRO A 475 54.14 3.38 9.94
C PRO A 475 55.20 4.48 9.98
N ALA A 476 56.12 4.46 9.00
CA ALA A 476 57.11 5.52 8.80
C ALA A 476 56.46 6.76 8.15
N ALA A 477 56.99 7.94 8.48
CA ALA A 477 56.59 9.18 7.82
C ALA A 477 57.13 9.24 6.38
N LEU A 478 56.31 9.73 5.45
CA LEU A 478 56.75 10.07 4.09
C LEU A 478 56.43 11.54 3.78
N SER A 479 57.43 12.22 3.23
CA SER A 479 57.42 13.63 2.85
C SER A 479 56.61 13.90 1.58
N PRO A 480 56.10 15.12 1.36
CA PRO A 480 55.34 15.46 0.16
C PRO A 480 56.27 15.78 -1.03
N SER A 481 55.95 15.26 -2.22
CA SER A 481 56.66 15.56 -3.47
C SER A 481 55.80 16.35 -4.47
N SER A 482 56.31 17.52 -4.84
CA SER A 482 56.21 18.18 -6.16
C SER A 482 54.91 18.11 -6.96
N SER A 483 54.23 19.27 -7.00
CA SER A 483 53.69 19.93 -8.20
C SER A 483 53.85 19.24 -9.57
N SER A 484 52.74 19.11 -10.31
CA SER A 484 52.74 19.08 -11.78
C SER A 484 51.69 20.04 -12.35
N SER A 485 52.04 20.72 -13.44
CA SER A 485 51.30 21.84 -14.03
C SER A 485 50.34 21.41 -15.14
N VAL A 486 49.14 21.97 -15.17
CA VAL A 486 48.16 21.79 -16.26
C VAL A 486 48.39 22.84 -17.36
N PRO A 487 48.46 22.46 -18.65
CA PRO A 487 48.58 23.42 -19.74
C PRO A 487 47.23 24.07 -20.09
N SER A 488 47.25 25.39 -20.28
CA SER A 488 46.11 26.18 -20.78
C SER A 488 45.89 25.94 -22.28
N VAL A 489 44.64 25.69 -22.68
CA VAL A 489 44.22 25.66 -24.09
C VAL A 489 43.44 26.92 -24.41
N GLN A 490 43.91 27.67 -25.41
CA GLN A 490 43.25 28.89 -25.90
C GLN A 490 42.07 28.55 -26.82
N LEU A 491 40.98 29.31 -26.72
CA LEU A 491 39.85 29.27 -27.67
C LEU A 491 39.95 30.46 -28.65
N PRO A 492 39.71 30.26 -29.96
CA PRO A 492 39.73 31.35 -30.93
C PRO A 492 38.42 32.15 -30.92
N ALA A 493 38.54 33.47 -31.11
CA ALA A 493 37.40 34.37 -31.24
C ALA A 493 36.75 34.25 -32.63
N VAL A 494 35.41 34.23 -32.68
CA VAL A 494 34.63 34.39 -33.92
C VAL A 494 33.63 35.52 -33.75
N GLY A 495 33.82 36.60 -34.51
CA GLY A 495 32.97 37.78 -34.48
C GLY A 495 32.03 37.90 -35.69
N ARG A 496 30.97 38.71 -35.51
CA ARG A 496 30.08 39.31 -36.53
C ARG A 496 29.15 38.38 -37.33
N LYS A 497 27.88 38.33 -36.89
CA LYS A 497 26.69 38.41 -37.79
C LYS A 497 25.39 38.78 -37.02
N LEU A 498 25.36 39.96 -36.40
CA LEU A 498 24.17 40.52 -35.73
C LEU A 498 23.63 41.72 -36.50
N ARG A 499 22.66 41.48 -37.41
CA ARG A 499 21.71 42.49 -37.96
C ARG A 499 20.40 41.91 -38.52
N HIS A 500 20.24 40.58 -38.63
CA HIS A 500 18.98 39.93 -39.02
C HIS A 500 18.14 39.36 -37.86
N VAL A 501 18.67 39.33 -36.63
CA VAL A 501 17.95 38.75 -35.47
C VAL A 501 16.87 39.69 -34.94
N GLU A 502 17.13 41.00 -34.85
CA GLU A 502 16.19 41.97 -34.24
C GLU A 502 14.84 42.07 -34.96
N VAL A 503 14.81 41.95 -36.29
CA VAL A 503 13.57 42.01 -37.07
C VAL A 503 12.68 40.78 -36.77
N ARG A 504 13.28 39.59 -36.64
CA ARG A 504 12.55 38.36 -36.24
C ARG A 504 12.06 38.43 -34.79
N VAL A 505 12.82 39.03 -33.87
CA VAL A 505 12.41 39.20 -32.47
C VAL A 505 11.22 40.17 -32.37
N LYS A 506 11.24 41.29 -33.09
CA LYS A 506 10.11 42.25 -33.12
C LYS A 506 8.83 41.62 -33.68
N LYS A 507 8.92 40.82 -34.76
CA LYS A 507 7.75 40.10 -35.32
C LYS A 507 7.16 39.09 -34.32
N LYS A 508 7.99 38.21 -33.73
CA LYS A 508 7.53 37.23 -32.72
C LYS A 508 6.91 37.89 -31.48
N LYS A 509 7.41 39.07 -31.06
CA LYS A 509 6.86 39.81 -29.91
C LYS A 509 5.49 40.45 -30.22
N ALA A 510 5.20 40.77 -31.48
CA ALA A 510 3.87 41.19 -31.92
C ALA A 510 2.88 40.02 -32.00
N GLU A 511 3.31 38.89 -32.60
CA GLU A 511 2.50 37.65 -32.68
C GLU A 511 2.13 37.11 -31.28
N ALA A 512 3.06 37.15 -30.32
CA ALA A 512 2.78 36.77 -28.93
C ALA A 512 1.75 37.70 -28.26
N LYS A 513 1.82 39.02 -28.49
CA LYS A 513 0.84 39.98 -27.96
C LYS A 513 -0.56 39.79 -28.56
N ALA A 514 -0.66 39.37 -29.82
CA ALA A 514 -1.95 39.04 -30.43
C ALA A 514 -2.60 37.83 -29.76
N LYS A 515 -1.86 36.72 -29.60
CA LYS A 515 -2.37 35.48 -28.97
C LYS A 515 -2.84 35.67 -27.52
N VAL A 516 -2.15 36.49 -26.72
CA VAL A 516 -2.59 36.84 -25.36
C VAL A 516 -3.93 37.60 -25.37
N LYS A 517 -4.17 38.44 -26.39
CA LYS A 517 -5.41 39.23 -26.50
C LYS A 517 -6.61 38.39 -26.97
N GLU A 518 -6.38 37.31 -27.70
CA GLU A 518 -7.42 36.31 -28.02
C GLU A 518 -7.74 35.41 -26.83
N GLY A 519 -6.72 34.91 -26.11
CA GLY A 519 -6.93 34.09 -24.91
C GLY A 519 -7.79 34.77 -23.85
N GLY A 520 -7.58 36.07 -23.62
CA GLY A 520 -8.40 36.85 -22.69
C GLY A 520 -9.87 37.06 -23.11
N LYS A 521 -10.20 36.96 -24.41
CA LYS A 521 -11.60 36.97 -24.86
C LYS A 521 -12.28 35.63 -24.60
N GLU A 522 -11.59 34.52 -24.89
CA GLU A 522 -12.12 33.18 -24.67
C GLU A 522 -12.29 32.85 -23.18
N GLU A 523 -11.36 33.28 -22.32
CA GLU A 523 -11.51 33.11 -20.87
C GLU A 523 -12.66 33.95 -20.31
N ARG A 524 -12.89 35.16 -20.85
CA ARG A 524 -14.05 35.98 -20.49
C ARG A 524 -15.37 35.31 -20.90
N ARG A 525 -15.44 34.76 -22.13
CA ARG A 525 -16.62 34.02 -22.62
C ARG A 525 -16.96 32.85 -21.71
N LYS A 526 -15.96 32.05 -21.32
CA LYS A 526 -16.14 30.92 -20.39
C LYS A 526 -16.60 31.34 -18.99
N ARG A 527 -16.19 32.51 -18.49
CA ARG A 527 -16.70 33.05 -17.22
C ARG A 527 -18.15 33.54 -17.34
N GLU A 528 -18.52 34.12 -18.46
CA GLU A 528 -19.90 34.56 -18.73
C GLU A 528 -20.84 33.35 -18.90
N GLU A 529 -20.41 32.30 -19.62
CA GLU A 529 -21.11 31.00 -19.73
C GLU A 529 -21.27 30.30 -18.37
N ALA A 530 -20.19 30.16 -17.59
CA ALA A 530 -20.25 29.54 -16.27
C ALA A 530 -21.10 30.31 -15.25
N LYS A 531 -21.19 31.64 -15.39
CA LYS A 531 -22.09 32.46 -14.58
C LYS A 531 -23.55 32.20 -14.96
N ALA A 532 -23.88 32.19 -16.26
CA ALA A 532 -25.24 31.89 -16.72
C ALA A 532 -25.71 30.50 -16.28
N GLU A 533 -24.83 29.49 -16.29
CA GLU A 533 -25.12 28.16 -15.78
C GLU A 533 -25.37 28.14 -14.25
N ALA A 534 -24.62 28.93 -13.48
CA ALA A 534 -24.82 29.07 -12.05
C ALA A 534 -26.14 29.79 -11.71
N ASP A 535 -26.47 30.86 -12.44
CA ASP A 535 -27.71 31.63 -12.27
C ASP A 535 -28.93 30.75 -12.62
N ALA A 536 -28.88 29.97 -13.71
CA ALA A 536 -29.93 29.00 -14.07
C ALA A 536 -30.11 27.88 -13.01
N LYS A 537 -29.01 27.39 -12.42
CA LYS A 537 -29.06 26.41 -11.31
C LYS A 537 -29.62 27.00 -10.02
N ALA A 538 -29.46 28.30 -9.78
CA ALA A 538 -30.09 28.98 -8.64
C ALA A 538 -31.62 29.09 -8.83
N GLU A 539 -32.08 29.36 -10.05
CA GLU A 539 -33.50 29.51 -10.38
C GLU A 539 -34.27 28.18 -10.26
N VAL A 540 -33.70 27.07 -10.74
CA VAL A 540 -34.28 25.71 -10.55
C VAL A 540 -34.38 25.34 -9.06
N LYS A 541 -33.46 25.82 -8.22
CA LYS A 541 -33.48 25.56 -6.77
C LYS A 541 -34.60 26.31 -6.03
N ALA A 542 -35.19 27.33 -6.65
CA ALA A 542 -36.33 28.07 -6.09
C ALA A 542 -37.69 27.37 -6.29
N GLN A 543 -37.75 26.29 -7.09
CA GLN A 543 -38.99 25.57 -7.43
C GLN A 543 -38.92 24.07 -7.10
N SER A 544 -38.66 23.73 -5.84
CA SER A 544 -38.76 22.33 -5.37
C SER A 544 -40.19 22.00 -4.91
N PRO A 545 -40.79 20.85 -5.32
CA PRO A 545 -42.12 20.45 -4.87
C PRO A 545 -42.16 20.07 -3.38
N ARG A 546 -43.27 20.39 -2.70
CA ARG A 546 -43.59 19.88 -1.35
C ARG A 546 -44.09 18.41 -1.43
N VAL A 547 -43.21 17.45 -1.17
CA VAL A 547 -43.47 15.99 -1.09
C VAL A 547 -42.42 15.41 -0.11
N LEU A 548 -42.72 14.86 1.06
CA LEU A 548 -43.97 14.66 1.84
C LEU A 548 -43.77 15.16 3.30
N SER A 549 -44.80 15.06 4.13
CA SER A 549 -44.71 15.07 5.60
C SER A 549 -45.51 13.90 6.21
N ASP A 550 -45.29 13.67 7.51
CA ASP A 550 -46.17 12.99 8.45
C ASP A 550 -46.25 11.45 8.43
N SER A 551 -45.28 10.87 9.15
CA SER A 551 -45.55 9.81 10.13
C SER A 551 -44.78 10.11 11.42
N SER A 552 -45.10 11.22 12.08
CA SER A 552 -44.59 11.53 13.42
C SER A 552 -45.35 10.69 14.46
N VAL A 553 -44.81 9.53 14.81
CA VAL A 553 -45.19 8.87 16.06
C VAL A 553 -44.63 9.74 17.18
N ALA A 554 -45.49 10.52 17.83
CA ALA A 554 -45.15 11.17 19.09
C ALA A 554 -44.98 10.06 20.13
N LEU A 555 -43.73 9.71 20.41
CA LEU A 555 -43.39 8.96 21.61
C LEU A 555 -43.45 9.94 22.77
N ASP A 556 -44.24 9.62 23.79
CA ASP A 556 -44.26 10.36 25.06
C ASP A 556 -42.87 10.23 25.70
N ALA A 557 -42.03 11.24 25.51
CA ALA A 557 -40.68 11.29 26.05
C ALA A 557 -40.76 11.56 27.56
N ASP A 558 -40.09 10.71 28.34
CA ASP A 558 -39.96 10.86 29.78
C ASP A 558 -39.22 12.19 30.09
N PRO A 559 -39.79 13.11 30.89
CA PRO A 559 -39.21 14.45 31.08
C PRO A 559 -37.84 14.49 31.78
N ASP A 560 -37.32 13.34 32.24
CA ASP A 560 -35.97 13.16 32.80
C ASP A 560 -34.94 12.58 31.80
N GLU A 561 -35.26 12.44 30.49
CA GLU A 561 -34.25 11.99 29.51
C GLU A 561 -33.06 12.96 29.41
N ASP A 562 -31.86 12.44 29.69
CA ASP A 562 -30.61 13.18 29.81
C ASP A 562 -30.27 13.98 28.53
N LEU A 563 -30.54 15.29 28.56
CA LEU A 563 -30.28 16.23 27.46
C LEU A 563 -28.78 16.53 27.26
N THR A 564 -27.88 15.69 27.75
CA THR A 564 -26.42 15.84 27.59
C THR A 564 -25.93 15.07 26.37
N CYS A 565 -25.35 15.75 25.37
CA CYS A 565 -24.88 15.07 24.17
C CYS A 565 -23.61 14.27 24.46
N PRO A 566 -23.59 12.93 24.31
CA PRO A 566 -22.45 12.09 24.73
C PRO A 566 -21.16 12.28 23.89
N ILE A 567 -21.21 13.10 22.84
CA ILE A 567 -20.06 13.39 21.96
C ILE A 567 -19.36 14.71 22.30
N CYS A 568 -20.11 15.76 22.68
CA CYS A 568 -19.54 17.05 23.12
C CYS A 568 -19.66 17.31 24.62
N MET A 569 -20.40 16.47 25.36
CA MET A 569 -20.73 16.63 26.78
C MET A 569 -21.44 17.97 27.12
N GLU A 570 -22.12 18.56 26.14
CA GLU A 570 -22.91 19.77 26.32
C GLU A 570 -24.39 19.43 26.43
N VAL A 571 -25.11 20.13 27.31
CA VAL A 571 -26.58 20.08 27.37
C VAL A 571 -27.15 20.75 26.13
N ARG A 572 -27.98 20.02 25.38
CA ARG A 572 -28.44 20.36 24.02
C ARG A 572 -29.88 19.87 23.82
N ASP A 573 -30.75 20.75 23.34
CA ASP A 573 -32.14 20.44 22.97
C ASP A 573 -32.25 19.71 21.63
N ASP A 574 -31.19 19.72 20.81
CA ASP A 574 -31.14 19.14 19.47
C ASP A 574 -30.53 17.73 19.39
N ILE A 575 -30.53 16.99 20.52
CA ILE A 575 -30.06 15.60 20.60
C ILE A 575 -31.09 14.66 19.98
N LEU A 576 -30.71 14.00 18.88
CA LEU A 576 -31.57 13.08 18.16
C LEU A 576 -30.93 11.68 18.13
N PRO A 577 -31.74 10.60 18.21
CA PRO A 577 -31.28 9.26 17.86
C PRO A 577 -30.69 9.23 16.46
N ILE A 578 -29.51 8.64 16.32
CA ILE A 578 -28.84 8.45 15.03
C ILE A 578 -29.65 7.41 14.26
N PRO A 579 -30.10 7.68 13.02
CA PRO A 579 -30.85 6.70 12.26
C PRO A 579 -29.92 5.54 11.88
N HIS A 580 -30.19 4.34 12.37
CA HIS A 580 -29.47 3.12 12.00
C HIS A 580 -30.14 2.48 10.79
N TRP A 581 -29.36 1.96 9.84
CA TRP A 581 -29.93 1.26 8.69
C TRP A 581 -30.59 -0.05 9.10
N SER A 582 -29.92 -0.76 10.00
CA SER A 582 -30.34 -2.00 10.63
C SER A 582 -29.50 -2.07 11.89
N SER A 583 -30.13 -2.03 13.06
CA SER A 583 -29.41 -2.18 14.32
C SER A 583 -29.40 -3.63 14.80
N ILE A 584 -28.25 -4.06 15.30
CA ILE A 584 -28.13 -5.24 16.15
C ILE A 584 -28.32 -4.76 17.59
N GLY A 585 -29.51 -4.99 18.14
CA GLY A 585 -29.90 -4.57 19.49
C GLY A 585 -30.60 -3.21 19.55
N ASP A 586 -30.77 -2.72 20.78
CA ASP A 586 -31.38 -1.42 21.04
C ASP A 586 -30.39 -0.28 20.78
N VAL A 587 -30.83 0.70 20.00
CA VAL A 587 -30.06 1.90 19.62
C VAL A 587 -30.78 3.18 20.04
N SER A 588 -31.79 3.08 20.91
CA SER A 588 -32.49 4.21 21.53
C SER A 588 -31.52 5.20 22.19
N GLY A 589 -30.45 4.70 22.82
CA GLY A 589 -29.37 5.48 23.44
C GLY A 589 -28.32 6.03 22.47
N HIS A 590 -28.32 5.65 21.19
CA HIS A 590 -27.34 6.14 20.21
C HIS A 590 -27.71 7.54 19.71
N ARG A 591 -27.61 8.54 20.58
CA ARG A 591 -28.05 9.92 20.29
C ARG A 591 -26.91 10.90 20.14
N MET A 592 -27.07 11.89 19.27
CA MET A 592 -26.07 12.93 19.01
C MET A 592 -26.74 14.25 18.63
N CYS A 593 -26.21 15.38 19.11
CA CYS A 593 -26.70 16.72 18.74
C CYS A 593 -26.46 16.97 17.24
N ARG A 594 -27.24 17.87 16.62
CA ARG A 594 -27.16 18.13 15.17
C ARG A 594 -25.77 18.63 14.76
N GLN A 595 -25.10 19.41 15.60
CA GLN A 595 -23.75 19.91 15.34
C GLN A 595 -22.70 18.80 15.34
N CYS A 596 -22.73 17.89 16.31
CA CYS A 596 -21.82 16.74 16.34
C CYS A 596 -22.11 15.79 15.16
N THR A 597 -23.39 15.57 14.83
CA THR A 597 -23.80 14.78 13.65
C THR A 597 -23.24 15.35 12.35
N ALA A 598 -23.36 16.66 12.14
CA ALA A 598 -22.79 17.33 10.96
C ALA A 598 -21.25 17.31 10.95
N SER A 599 -20.60 17.31 12.12
CA SER A 599 -19.15 17.32 12.26
C SER A 599 -18.50 15.94 12.12
N TYR A 600 -19.22 14.87 12.50
CA TYR A 600 -18.71 13.49 12.45
C TYR A 600 -18.44 13.04 11.00
N GLY A 601 -19.38 13.35 10.09
CA GLY A 601 -19.15 13.27 8.64
C GLY A 601 -18.86 11.88 8.07
N LYS A 602 -19.05 10.81 8.83
CA LYS A 602 -18.98 9.42 8.37
C LYS A 602 -20.38 8.79 8.27
N ASN A 603 -20.47 7.70 7.52
CA ASN A 603 -21.71 6.94 7.30
C ASN A 603 -21.95 5.85 8.38
N GLU A 604 -21.27 5.91 9.53
CA GLU A 604 -21.37 4.92 10.61
C GLU A 604 -21.80 5.58 11.92
N CYS A 605 -22.43 4.81 12.81
CA CYS A 605 -22.73 5.24 14.16
C CYS A 605 -21.42 5.35 14.97
N PRO A 606 -21.18 6.44 15.74
CA PRO A 606 -19.99 6.55 16.60
C PRO A 606 -20.04 5.61 17.81
N PHE A 607 -21.19 5.01 18.14
CA PHE A 607 -21.38 4.15 19.30
C PHE A 607 -21.19 2.66 18.98
N CYS A 608 -21.91 2.11 17.98
CA CYS A 608 -21.81 0.71 17.57
C CYS A 608 -21.08 0.46 16.25
N HIS A 609 -20.60 1.49 15.55
CA HIS A 609 -19.96 1.41 14.22
C HIS A 609 -20.80 0.80 13.08
N GLU A 610 -22.08 0.47 13.33
CA GLU A 610 -23.01 0.07 12.28
C GLU A 610 -23.27 1.20 11.29
N VAL A 611 -23.69 0.85 10.07
CA VAL A 611 -24.00 1.84 9.05
C VAL A 611 -25.28 2.59 9.42
N SER A 612 -25.12 3.86 9.79
CA SER A 612 -26.20 4.83 9.89
C SER A 612 -26.89 4.99 8.52
N VAL A 613 -28.15 5.44 8.50
CA VAL A 613 -28.87 5.83 7.26
C VAL A 613 -28.24 7.12 6.73
N ALA A 614 -27.08 6.97 6.12
CA ALA A 614 -26.34 8.08 5.59
C ALA A 614 -27.00 8.56 4.30
N GLU A 615 -27.33 9.85 4.27
CA GLU A 615 -27.70 10.61 3.08
C GLU A 615 -26.77 10.27 1.90
N GLY A 616 -25.47 10.04 2.17
CA GLY A 616 -24.47 9.62 1.18
C GLY A 616 -24.76 8.28 0.47
N VAL A 617 -25.19 7.24 1.19
CA VAL A 617 -25.52 5.92 0.58
C VAL A 617 -26.82 6.02 -0.22
N LEU A 618 -27.84 6.68 0.33
CA LEU A 618 -29.10 6.96 -0.40
C LEU A 618 -28.89 7.88 -1.60
N LYS A 619 -27.93 8.81 -1.51
CA LYS A 619 -27.53 9.67 -2.62
C LYS A 619 -26.81 8.87 -3.70
N LEU A 620 -25.88 7.98 -3.35
CA LEU A 620 -25.23 7.09 -4.31
C LEU A 620 -26.25 6.23 -5.08
N VAL A 621 -27.22 5.64 -4.38
CA VAL A 621 -28.32 4.87 -4.99
C VAL A 621 -29.13 5.73 -5.96
N ARG A 622 -29.58 6.92 -5.53
CA ARG A 622 -30.33 7.87 -6.38
C ARG A 622 -29.51 8.33 -7.59
N GLU A 623 -28.24 8.71 -7.40
CA GLU A 623 -27.36 9.14 -8.48
C GLU A 623 -27.09 8.02 -9.49
N MET A 624 -26.93 6.77 -9.03
CA MET A 624 -26.75 5.63 -9.93
C MET A 624 -28.03 5.35 -10.74
N ILE A 625 -29.21 5.33 -10.10
CA ILE A 625 -30.49 5.12 -10.80
C ILE A 625 -30.78 6.25 -11.79
N ASN A 626 -30.56 7.51 -11.39
CA ASN A 626 -30.76 8.67 -12.27
C ASN A 626 -29.82 8.62 -13.47
N LYS A 627 -28.51 8.39 -13.27
CA LYS A 627 -27.55 8.26 -14.36
C LYS A 627 -27.90 7.09 -15.30
N ILE A 628 -28.38 5.95 -14.78
CA ILE A 628 -28.86 4.84 -15.62
C ILE A 628 -30.00 5.33 -16.51
N ASN A 629 -31.05 5.92 -15.91
CA ASN A 629 -32.24 6.38 -16.62
C ASN A 629 -31.90 7.44 -17.69
N GLU A 630 -31.11 8.46 -17.32
CA GLU A 630 -30.62 9.52 -18.21
C GLU A 630 -29.81 8.93 -19.39
N THR A 631 -28.84 8.05 -19.10
CA THR A 631 -27.92 7.52 -20.11
C THR A 631 -28.58 6.49 -21.04
N THR A 632 -29.70 5.86 -20.64
CA THR A 632 -30.47 4.98 -21.56
C THR A 632 -30.99 5.70 -22.82
N GLY A 633 -31.06 7.04 -22.80
CA GLY A 633 -31.45 7.87 -23.94
C GLY A 633 -30.29 8.43 -24.77
N THR A 634 -29.07 8.53 -24.22
CA THR A 634 -27.95 9.24 -24.87
C THR A 634 -27.05 8.36 -25.73
N SER A 635 -27.21 7.03 -25.65
CA SER A 635 -26.42 6.04 -26.40
C SER A 635 -24.90 6.10 -26.16
N ASP A 636 -24.42 6.66 -25.04
CA ASP A 636 -23.01 6.66 -24.66
C ASP A 636 -22.63 5.38 -23.87
N PRO A 637 -21.86 4.43 -24.45
CA PRO A 637 -21.44 3.22 -23.74
C PRO A 637 -20.44 3.50 -22.62
N HIS A 638 -19.69 4.61 -22.68
CA HIS A 638 -18.66 4.93 -21.69
C HIS A 638 -19.29 5.42 -20.38
N ALA A 639 -20.30 6.29 -20.44
CA ALA A 639 -21.08 6.68 -19.27
C ALA A 639 -21.75 5.48 -18.59
N LEU A 640 -22.22 4.48 -19.36
CA LEU A 640 -22.79 3.25 -18.81
C LEU A 640 -21.75 2.34 -18.15
N ALA A 641 -20.60 2.14 -18.79
CA ALA A 641 -19.49 1.36 -18.22
C ALA A 641 -18.97 2.00 -16.90
N ALA A 642 -18.90 3.33 -16.84
CA ALA A 642 -18.51 4.05 -15.63
C ALA A 642 -19.46 3.81 -14.43
N LEU A 643 -20.71 3.41 -14.64
CA LEU A 643 -21.61 3.05 -13.54
C LEU A 643 -21.15 1.78 -12.82
N TRP A 644 -20.59 0.81 -13.55
CA TRP A 644 -19.97 -0.36 -12.94
C TRP A 644 -18.78 0.05 -12.07
N GLU A 645 -17.96 1.00 -12.52
CA GLU A 645 -16.83 1.50 -11.71
C GLU A 645 -17.31 2.14 -10.40
N HIS A 646 -18.38 2.95 -10.42
CA HIS A 646 -18.96 3.51 -9.19
C HIS A 646 -19.47 2.42 -8.23
N TRP A 647 -20.12 1.37 -8.75
CA TRP A 647 -20.54 0.22 -7.94
C TRP A 647 -19.34 -0.56 -7.38
N GLN A 648 -18.30 -0.77 -8.19
CA GLN A 648 -17.07 -1.45 -7.78
C GLN A 648 -16.32 -0.68 -6.69
N PHE A 649 -16.21 0.66 -6.80
CA PHE A 649 -15.65 1.49 -5.74
C PHE A 649 -16.44 1.40 -4.44
N PHE A 650 -17.78 1.35 -4.52
CA PHE A 650 -18.64 1.11 -3.36
C PHE A 650 -18.41 -0.29 -2.75
N GLU A 651 -18.34 -1.37 -3.54
CA GLU A 651 -18.01 -2.70 -3.00
C GLU A 651 -16.62 -2.75 -2.34
N MET A 652 -15.64 -2.00 -2.88
CA MET A 652 -14.30 -1.89 -2.30
C MET A 652 -14.27 -1.05 -1.02
N GLU A 653 -15.02 0.06 -0.96
CA GLU A 653 -15.15 0.89 0.25
C GLU A 653 -15.80 0.11 1.41
N TYR A 654 -16.75 -0.77 1.07
CA TYR A 654 -17.45 -1.63 2.02
C TYR A 654 -16.94 -3.09 2.01
N SER A 655 -15.71 -3.34 1.56
CA SER A 655 -15.11 -4.67 1.57
C SER A 655 -14.96 -5.18 3.02
N GLY A 656 -15.64 -6.27 3.36
CA GLY A 656 -15.78 -6.78 4.73
C GLY A 656 -17.10 -6.42 5.42
N ARG A 657 -17.90 -5.49 4.87
CA ARG A 657 -19.27 -5.19 5.33
C ARG A 657 -20.31 -5.66 4.31
N GLN A 658 -20.25 -6.94 3.91
CA GLN A 658 -21.06 -7.54 2.83
C GLN A 658 -22.58 -7.26 2.96
N GLY A 659 -23.14 -7.28 4.17
CA GLY A 659 -24.56 -6.95 4.39
C GLY A 659 -24.96 -5.53 3.99
N VAL A 660 -24.02 -4.58 3.93
CA VAL A 660 -24.25 -3.21 3.41
C VAL A 660 -24.39 -3.26 1.90
N VAL A 661 -23.49 -3.98 1.21
CA VAL A 661 -23.55 -4.19 -0.24
C VAL A 661 -24.85 -4.88 -0.64
N GLU A 662 -25.26 -5.89 0.11
CA GLU A 662 -26.52 -6.63 -0.11
C GLU A 662 -27.76 -5.75 0.09
N ARG A 663 -27.81 -4.92 1.13
CA ARG A 663 -28.91 -3.96 1.34
C ARG A 663 -28.96 -2.88 0.26
N VAL A 664 -27.81 -2.38 -0.19
CA VAL A 664 -27.74 -1.40 -1.27
C VAL A 664 -28.13 -2.02 -2.61
N GLY A 665 -27.71 -3.26 -2.89
CA GLY A 665 -28.14 -4.02 -4.06
C GLY A 665 -29.65 -4.27 -4.06
N LYS A 666 -30.22 -4.62 -2.90
CA LYS A 666 -31.68 -4.74 -2.72
C LYS A 666 -32.41 -3.44 -3.06
N MET A 667 -31.99 -2.30 -2.52
CA MET A 667 -32.63 -1.01 -2.82
C MET A 667 -32.62 -0.67 -4.30
N VAL A 668 -31.47 -0.86 -4.96
CA VAL A 668 -31.32 -0.60 -6.39
C VAL A 668 -32.26 -1.51 -7.18
N VAL A 669 -32.31 -2.81 -6.87
CA VAL A 669 -33.15 -3.80 -7.56
C VAL A 669 -34.64 -3.61 -7.30
N GLU A 670 -35.05 -3.16 -6.11
CA GLU A 670 -36.47 -2.97 -5.78
C GLU A 670 -37.03 -1.60 -6.19
N ASP A 671 -36.18 -0.65 -6.57
CA ASP A 671 -36.57 0.68 -7.04
C ASP A 671 -37.49 0.63 -8.28
N LYS A 672 -38.51 1.48 -8.30
CA LYS A 672 -39.55 1.47 -9.33
C LYS A 672 -39.03 1.97 -10.68
N VAL A 673 -38.15 2.99 -10.71
CA VAL A 673 -37.63 3.60 -11.94
C VAL A 673 -36.61 2.65 -12.58
N PHE A 674 -35.70 2.07 -11.78
CA PHE A 674 -34.77 1.06 -12.27
C PHE A 674 -35.49 -0.18 -12.81
N ASN A 675 -36.48 -0.71 -12.10
CA ASN A 675 -37.32 -1.82 -12.59
C ASN A 675 -38.04 -1.51 -13.91
N GLN A 676 -38.62 -0.31 -14.05
CA GLN A 676 -39.25 0.11 -15.31
C GLN A 676 -38.23 0.21 -16.45
N THR A 677 -37.03 0.70 -16.15
CA THR A 677 -35.91 0.82 -17.10
C THR A 677 -35.46 -0.56 -17.57
N LEU A 678 -35.22 -1.51 -16.66
CA LEU A 678 -34.91 -2.91 -16.98
C LEU A 678 -36.02 -3.57 -17.82
N ARG A 679 -37.30 -3.43 -17.43
CA ARG A 679 -38.45 -3.97 -18.20
C ARG A 679 -38.59 -3.33 -19.60
N LYS A 680 -38.20 -2.08 -19.78
CA LYS A 680 -38.12 -1.42 -21.09
C LYS A 680 -36.96 -2.00 -21.90
N GLY A 681 -35.77 -2.10 -21.30
CA GLY A 681 -34.58 -2.67 -21.92
C GLY A 681 -34.80 -4.08 -22.46
N VAL A 682 -35.32 -5.00 -21.63
CA VAL A 682 -35.61 -6.39 -22.00
C VAL A 682 -36.59 -6.47 -23.17
N ARG A 683 -37.71 -5.72 -23.12
CA ARG A 683 -38.70 -5.69 -24.21
C ARG A 683 -38.14 -5.15 -25.53
N GLN A 684 -37.18 -4.24 -25.45
CA GLN A 684 -36.59 -3.58 -26.62
C GLN A 684 -35.26 -4.21 -27.06
N ARG A 685 -34.73 -5.22 -26.34
CA ARG A 685 -33.37 -5.77 -26.50
C ARG A 685 -32.31 -4.66 -26.59
N ALA A 686 -32.45 -3.66 -25.72
CA ALA A 686 -31.76 -2.39 -25.88
C ALA A 686 -30.25 -2.52 -25.66
N ALA A 687 -29.45 -1.98 -26.59
CA ALA A 687 -27.99 -2.10 -26.57
C ALA A 687 -27.33 -1.60 -25.27
N TRP A 688 -27.93 -0.60 -24.60
CA TRP A 688 -27.43 -0.09 -23.32
C TRP A 688 -27.34 -1.19 -22.22
N MET A 689 -28.15 -2.26 -22.29
CA MET A 689 -28.07 -3.37 -21.33
C MET A 689 -26.77 -4.17 -21.45
N ARG A 690 -26.20 -4.28 -22.66
CA ARG A 690 -24.86 -4.84 -22.89
C ARG A 690 -23.79 -3.92 -22.28
N ASP A 691 -23.98 -2.61 -22.44
CA ASP A 691 -22.99 -1.60 -22.04
C ASP A 691 -23.02 -1.32 -20.52
N ALA A 692 -24.11 -1.68 -19.83
CA ALA A 692 -24.26 -1.68 -18.37
C ALA A 692 -24.27 -3.10 -17.76
N ALA A 693 -23.84 -4.12 -18.51
CA ALA A 693 -23.98 -5.53 -18.15
C ALA A 693 -23.32 -5.90 -16.81
N GLY A 694 -22.19 -5.26 -16.44
CA GLY A 694 -21.46 -5.59 -15.21
C GLY A 694 -22.29 -5.39 -13.94
N VAL A 695 -23.04 -4.29 -13.85
CA VAL A 695 -23.96 -4.03 -12.72
C VAL A 695 -25.10 -5.06 -12.72
N ILE A 696 -25.67 -5.36 -13.89
CA ILE A 696 -26.78 -6.31 -14.04
C ILE A 696 -26.34 -7.72 -13.64
N PHE A 697 -25.17 -8.18 -14.11
CA PHE A 697 -24.57 -9.47 -13.75
C PHE A 697 -24.26 -9.57 -12.26
N ARG A 698 -23.74 -8.50 -11.64
CA ARG A 698 -23.44 -8.50 -10.21
C ARG A 698 -24.70 -8.59 -9.35
N LEU A 699 -25.72 -7.78 -9.65
CA LEU A 699 -27.01 -7.79 -8.95
C LEU A 699 -27.73 -9.14 -9.14
N HIS A 700 -27.74 -9.68 -10.36
CA HIS A 700 -28.24 -11.03 -10.63
C HIS A 700 -27.50 -12.07 -9.77
N SER A 701 -26.17 -12.12 -9.81
CA SER A 701 -25.37 -13.12 -9.08
C SER A 701 -25.57 -13.06 -7.56
N LEU A 702 -25.67 -11.86 -6.98
CA LEU A 702 -26.00 -11.67 -5.57
C LEU A 702 -27.43 -12.17 -5.27
N ALA A 703 -28.40 -11.97 -6.16
CA ALA A 703 -29.75 -12.52 -6.02
C ALA A 703 -29.79 -14.06 -6.14
N SER A 704 -29.01 -14.65 -7.06
CA SER A 704 -28.97 -16.10 -7.30
C SER A 704 -28.39 -16.89 -6.12
N CYS A 705 -27.40 -16.36 -5.40
CA CYS A 705 -26.88 -16.99 -4.17
C CYS A 705 -27.64 -16.60 -2.89
N GLY A 706 -28.77 -15.91 -3.00
CA GLY A 706 -29.55 -15.46 -1.84
C GLY A 706 -28.91 -14.34 -1.01
N GLY A 707 -27.86 -13.68 -1.53
CA GLY A 707 -27.31 -12.45 -0.93
C GLY A 707 -28.28 -11.27 -1.04
N LEU A 708 -29.07 -11.19 -2.13
CA LEU A 708 -30.20 -10.26 -2.20
C LEU A 708 -31.51 -10.94 -1.80
N SER A 709 -32.06 -10.54 -0.65
CA SER A 709 -33.42 -10.85 -0.21
C SER A 709 -34.42 -9.90 -0.87
N ILE A 710 -34.67 -10.12 -2.17
CA ILE A 710 -35.55 -9.34 -3.05
C ILE A 710 -36.85 -10.08 -3.40
N ARG A 711 -37.88 -9.35 -3.85
CA ARG A 711 -39.13 -9.92 -4.38
C ARG A 711 -38.87 -10.88 -5.55
N THR A 712 -39.63 -11.98 -5.62
CA THR A 712 -39.53 -13.00 -6.69
C THR A 712 -39.61 -12.40 -8.10
N GLY A 713 -40.56 -11.49 -8.34
CA GLY A 713 -40.75 -10.85 -9.65
C GLY A 713 -39.60 -9.92 -10.08
N ASP A 714 -38.77 -9.45 -9.14
CA ASP A 714 -37.58 -8.65 -9.45
C ASP A 714 -36.36 -9.56 -9.69
N ARG A 715 -36.27 -10.70 -9.00
CA ARG A 715 -35.31 -11.77 -9.32
C ARG A 715 -35.55 -12.30 -10.74
N GLU A 716 -36.78 -12.66 -11.07
CA GLU A 716 -37.15 -13.07 -12.44
C GLU A 716 -36.83 -12.00 -13.49
N LEU A 717 -36.92 -10.71 -13.13
CA LEU A 717 -36.57 -9.63 -14.04
C LEU A 717 -35.05 -9.59 -14.27
N LEU A 718 -34.23 -9.78 -13.24
CA LEU A 718 -32.77 -9.88 -13.39
C LEU A 718 -32.37 -11.09 -14.25
N ASP A 719 -33.03 -12.24 -14.08
CA ASP A 719 -32.84 -13.43 -14.91
C ASP A 719 -33.16 -13.14 -16.40
N LYS A 720 -34.30 -12.47 -16.66
CA LYS A 720 -34.71 -12.01 -17.99
C LYS A 720 -33.72 -10.98 -18.57
N CYS A 721 -33.15 -10.10 -17.74
CA CYS A 721 -32.12 -9.15 -18.16
C CYS A 721 -30.83 -9.85 -18.58
N ARG A 722 -30.33 -10.80 -17.76
CA ARG A 722 -29.16 -11.62 -18.08
C ARG A 722 -29.36 -12.40 -19.38
N GLY A 723 -30.51 -13.07 -19.53
CA GLY A 723 -30.86 -13.78 -20.76
C GLY A 723 -30.86 -12.89 -22.00
N SER A 724 -31.47 -11.69 -21.90
CA SER A 724 -31.50 -10.72 -23.00
C SER A 724 -30.11 -10.18 -23.37
N ILE A 725 -29.20 -10.00 -22.39
CA ILE A 725 -27.80 -9.60 -22.67
C ILE A 725 -27.06 -10.73 -23.39
N LEU A 726 -27.17 -11.97 -22.92
CA LEU A 726 -26.51 -13.12 -23.54
C LEU A 726 -27.01 -13.36 -24.97
N GLU A 727 -28.32 -13.31 -25.20
CA GLU A 727 -28.90 -13.41 -26.54
C GLU A 727 -28.41 -12.27 -27.46
N THR A 728 -28.32 -11.04 -26.95
CA THR A 728 -27.78 -9.90 -27.70
C THR A 728 -26.32 -10.14 -28.08
N LEU A 729 -25.48 -10.64 -27.18
CA LEU A 729 -24.09 -10.98 -27.46
C LEU A 729 -23.96 -12.07 -28.52
N GLU A 730 -24.81 -13.10 -28.52
CA GLU A 730 -24.79 -14.16 -29.55
C GLU A 730 -25.27 -13.72 -30.94
N THR A 731 -26.05 -12.63 -31.02
CA THR A 731 -26.78 -12.23 -32.24
C THR A 731 -26.35 -10.90 -32.85
N MET A 732 -25.68 -10.03 -32.09
CA MET A 732 -25.16 -8.75 -32.60
C MET A 732 -24.04 -8.92 -33.64
N GLU A 733 -23.78 -7.88 -34.42
CA GLU A 733 -22.62 -7.81 -35.31
C GLU A 733 -21.30 -8.07 -34.56
N CYS A 734 -20.40 -8.85 -35.16
CA CYS A 734 -19.14 -9.23 -34.53
C CYS A 734 -18.12 -8.09 -34.50
N ASN A 735 -18.26 -7.22 -33.50
CA ASN A 735 -17.32 -6.15 -33.17
C ASN A 735 -16.50 -6.55 -31.94
N GLY A 736 -15.19 -6.70 -32.06
CA GLY A 736 -14.36 -7.24 -31.00
C GLY A 736 -14.26 -6.33 -29.77
N HIS A 737 -14.40 -5.01 -29.95
CA HIS A 737 -14.44 -4.09 -28.81
C HIS A 737 -15.69 -4.30 -27.95
N HIS A 738 -16.86 -4.52 -28.56
CA HIS A 738 -18.08 -4.81 -27.81
C HIS A 738 -18.02 -6.16 -27.11
N LEU A 739 -17.49 -7.20 -27.77
CA LEU A 739 -17.29 -8.53 -27.17
C LEU A 739 -16.31 -8.47 -25.98
N GLY A 740 -15.16 -7.79 -26.16
CA GLY A 740 -14.15 -7.64 -25.12
C GLY A 740 -14.60 -6.76 -23.96
N ALA A 741 -15.38 -5.70 -24.22
CA ALA A 741 -15.99 -4.88 -23.17
C ALA A 741 -17.00 -5.70 -22.34
N ALA A 742 -17.89 -6.46 -22.99
CA ALA A 742 -18.86 -7.30 -22.29
C ALA A 742 -18.20 -8.40 -21.44
N TYR A 743 -17.11 -9.01 -21.93
CA TYR A 743 -16.36 -9.99 -21.14
C TYR A 743 -15.63 -9.35 -19.96
N SER A 744 -15.04 -8.16 -20.15
CA SER A 744 -14.44 -7.39 -19.05
C SER A 744 -15.45 -7.02 -17.97
N GLN A 745 -16.67 -6.67 -18.37
CA GLN A 745 -17.79 -6.41 -17.46
C GLN A 745 -18.30 -7.67 -16.75
N ALA A 746 -18.00 -8.88 -17.21
CA ALA A 746 -18.24 -10.11 -16.44
C ALA A 746 -17.06 -10.46 -15.51
N LEU A 747 -15.82 -10.24 -15.97
CA LEU A 747 -14.59 -10.51 -15.22
C LEU A 747 -14.42 -9.61 -13.99
N ALA A 748 -14.63 -8.29 -14.12
CA ALA A 748 -14.39 -7.36 -13.01
C ALA A 748 -15.29 -7.63 -11.79
N PRO A 749 -16.62 -7.84 -11.91
CA PRO A 749 -17.45 -8.24 -10.77
C PRO A 749 -17.09 -9.63 -10.20
N TRP A 750 -16.64 -10.56 -11.04
CA TRP A 750 -16.18 -11.87 -10.56
C TRP A 750 -14.91 -11.74 -9.71
N LEU A 751 -13.93 -10.93 -10.15
CA LEU A 751 -12.73 -10.66 -9.39
C LEU A 751 -13.03 -10.00 -8.05
N SER A 752 -13.87 -8.96 -8.02
CA SER A 752 -14.34 -8.33 -6.78
C SER A 752 -15.00 -9.34 -5.83
N ALA A 753 -15.87 -10.21 -6.36
CA ALA A 753 -16.51 -11.27 -5.58
C ALA A 753 -15.49 -12.28 -5.00
N SER A 754 -14.51 -12.67 -5.82
CA SER A 754 -13.48 -13.66 -5.48
C SER A 754 -12.45 -13.15 -4.45
N GLN A 755 -12.22 -11.84 -4.40
CA GLN A 755 -11.32 -11.19 -3.43
C GLN A 755 -12.01 -10.96 -2.08
N GLY A 756 -13.32 -10.66 -2.10
CA GLY A 756 -14.10 -10.44 -0.87
C GLY A 756 -14.48 -11.71 -0.10
N GLY A 757 -14.18 -12.91 -0.62
CA GLY A 757 -14.62 -14.20 -0.03
C GLY A 757 -16.14 -14.34 0.07
N GLY A 758 -16.89 -13.53 -0.70
CA GLY A 758 -18.30 -13.28 -0.48
C GLY A 758 -19.22 -14.32 -1.14
N ARG A 759 -20.45 -14.41 -0.62
CA ARG A 759 -21.56 -15.14 -1.26
C ARG A 759 -21.83 -14.48 -2.63
N GLY A 760 -21.33 -15.09 -3.70
CA GLY A 760 -21.46 -14.54 -5.05
C GLY A 760 -20.34 -14.94 -6.03
N GLU A 761 -19.20 -15.47 -5.58
CA GLU A 761 -18.12 -15.92 -6.48
C GLU A 761 -18.62 -16.98 -7.48
N VAL A 762 -19.33 -18.02 -7.02
CA VAL A 762 -19.78 -19.13 -7.88
C VAL A 762 -20.81 -18.70 -8.95
N PRO A 763 -21.90 -17.95 -8.64
CA PRO A 763 -22.79 -17.43 -9.69
C PRO A 763 -22.12 -16.44 -10.64
N MET A 764 -21.15 -15.65 -10.15
CA MET A 764 -20.34 -14.80 -11.03
C MET A 764 -19.44 -15.63 -11.96
N MET A 765 -18.78 -16.68 -11.46
CA MET A 765 -17.98 -17.62 -12.25
C MET A 765 -18.81 -18.26 -13.37
N LEU A 766 -20.04 -18.70 -13.06
CA LEU A 766 -20.97 -19.22 -14.07
C LEU A 766 -21.36 -18.15 -15.10
N THR A 767 -21.54 -16.90 -14.68
CA THR A 767 -21.81 -15.78 -15.59
C THR A 767 -20.61 -15.42 -16.47
N VAL A 768 -19.37 -15.51 -15.97
CA VAL A 768 -18.16 -15.40 -16.81
C VAL A 768 -18.11 -16.50 -17.87
N LYS A 769 -18.45 -17.76 -17.52
CA LYS A 769 -18.53 -18.85 -18.51
C LYS A 769 -19.58 -18.62 -19.58
N ASP A 770 -20.79 -18.22 -19.19
CA ASP A 770 -21.89 -18.02 -20.14
C ASP A 770 -21.64 -16.82 -21.06
N VAL A 771 -21.11 -15.72 -20.55
CA VAL A 771 -20.69 -14.57 -21.38
C VAL A 771 -19.54 -14.97 -22.30
N GLY A 772 -18.55 -15.73 -21.80
CA GLY A 772 -17.45 -16.25 -22.60
C GLY A 772 -17.92 -17.09 -23.79
N ARG A 773 -18.80 -18.07 -23.54
CA ARG A 773 -19.42 -18.90 -24.58
C ARG A 773 -20.23 -18.07 -25.58
N ALA A 774 -21.00 -17.09 -25.11
CA ALA A 774 -21.80 -16.22 -25.97
C ALA A 774 -20.91 -15.43 -26.95
N ILE A 775 -19.79 -14.86 -26.49
CA ILE A 775 -18.87 -14.11 -27.36
C ILE A 775 -18.07 -15.01 -28.31
N VAL A 776 -17.69 -16.22 -27.89
CA VAL A 776 -17.02 -17.21 -28.76
C VAL A 776 -17.98 -17.69 -29.85
N LYS A 777 -19.22 -18.02 -29.50
CA LYS A 777 -20.28 -18.41 -30.43
C LYS A 777 -20.60 -17.29 -31.44
N ASN A 778 -20.64 -16.03 -31.00
CA ASN A 778 -20.76 -14.88 -31.89
C ASN A 778 -19.60 -14.82 -32.91
N TRP A 779 -18.36 -14.91 -32.44
CA TRP A 779 -17.16 -14.85 -33.28
C TRP A 779 -17.10 -16.00 -34.29
N VAL A 780 -17.43 -17.22 -33.87
CA VAL A 780 -17.52 -18.39 -34.76
C VAL A 780 -18.63 -18.20 -35.81
N ARG A 781 -19.82 -17.74 -35.40
CA ARG A 781 -20.97 -17.51 -36.29
C ARG A 781 -20.65 -16.52 -37.42
N HIS A 782 -19.85 -15.51 -37.15
CA HIS A 782 -19.45 -14.48 -38.13
C HIS A 782 -18.18 -14.86 -38.93
N GLY A 783 -17.79 -16.13 -38.96
CA GLY A 783 -16.66 -16.59 -39.77
C GLY A 783 -15.28 -16.26 -39.19
N ARG A 784 -15.20 -16.03 -37.87
CA ARG A 784 -13.96 -15.77 -37.12
C ARG A 784 -13.16 -14.54 -37.62
N PRO A 785 -13.77 -13.34 -37.66
CA PRO A 785 -13.10 -12.14 -38.16
C PRO A 785 -11.80 -11.85 -37.40
N GLY A 786 -10.72 -11.60 -38.16
CA GLY A 786 -9.35 -11.52 -37.61
C GLY A 786 -9.11 -10.27 -36.74
N ASN A 787 -9.78 -9.15 -37.04
CA ASN A 787 -9.69 -7.93 -36.24
C ASN A 787 -10.29 -8.12 -34.84
N ALA A 788 -11.36 -8.91 -34.69
CA ALA A 788 -12.01 -9.14 -33.41
C ALA A 788 -11.06 -9.72 -32.35
N ARG A 789 -10.10 -10.59 -32.74
CA ARG A 789 -9.06 -11.10 -31.83
C ARG A 789 -8.21 -9.97 -31.23
N ARG A 790 -7.78 -9.01 -32.04
CA ARG A 790 -7.01 -7.84 -31.57
C ARG A 790 -7.87 -6.95 -30.66
N GLU A 791 -9.07 -6.61 -31.12
CA GLU A 791 -9.98 -5.68 -30.45
C GLU A 791 -10.51 -6.21 -29.10
N VAL A 792 -10.65 -7.52 -28.93
CA VAL A 792 -10.95 -8.16 -27.63
C VAL A 792 -9.75 -8.03 -26.68
N ARG A 793 -8.53 -8.33 -27.14
CA ARG A 793 -7.29 -8.17 -26.34
C ARG A 793 -7.05 -6.72 -25.90
N GLU A 794 -7.44 -5.75 -26.72
CA GLU A 794 -7.35 -4.31 -26.41
C GLU A 794 -8.34 -3.85 -25.32
N ARG A 795 -9.39 -4.64 -25.03
CA ARG A 795 -10.41 -4.31 -24.01
C ARG A 795 -10.29 -5.15 -22.73
N VAL A 796 -9.87 -6.40 -22.84
CA VAL A 796 -9.76 -7.33 -21.71
C VAL A 796 -8.37 -7.23 -21.06
N ILE A 797 -8.34 -6.85 -19.79
CA ILE A 797 -7.10 -6.81 -18.99
C ILE A 797 -6.49 -8.22 -18.92
N THR A 798 -5.26 -8.37 -19.40
CA THR A 798 -4.62 -9.69 -19.58
C THR A 798 -4.44 -10.45 -18.27
N GLN A 799 -4.22 -9.76 -17.15
CA GLN A 799 -4.14 -10.35 -15.81
C GLN A 799 -5.49 -10.96 -15.39
N TYR A 800 -6.61 -10.30 -15.71
CA TYR A 800 -7.96 -10.79 -15.39
C TYR A 800 -8.29 -12.05 -16.20
N MET A 801 -7.84 -12.07 -17.47
CA MET A 801 -7.94 -13.24 -18.35
C MET A 801 -7.13 -14.43 -17.82
N GLN A 802 -5.93 -14.20 -17.28
CA GLN A 802 -5.08 -15.25 -16.69
C GLN A 802 -5.71 -15.86 -15.42
N GLU A 803 -6.20 -15.01 -14.51
CA GLU A 803 -6.94 -15.46 -13.32
C GLU A 803 -8.18 -16.27 -13.68
N ALA A 804 -8.97 -15.80 -14.66
CA ALA A 804 -10.16 -16.51 -15.13
C ALA A 804 -9.81 -17.87 -15.76
N ARG A 805 -8.78 -17.94 -16.61
CA ARG A 805 -8.34 -19.20 -17.23
C ARG A 805 -8.09 -20.29 -16.19
N VAL A 806 -7.44 -19.96 -15.08
CA VAL A 806 -7.14 -20.90 -14.01
C VAL A 806 -8.38 -21.17 -13.15
N ARG A 807 -8.99 -20.12 -12.58
CA ARG A 807 -10.01 -20.25 -11.51
C ARG A 807 -11.43 -20.44 -12.02
N VAL A 808 -11.78 -19.83 -13.15
CA VAL A 808 -13.10 -20.01 -13.79
C VAL A 808 -13.08 -21.28 -14.62
N TRP A 809 -12.13 -21.40 -15.55
CA TRP A 809 -12.15 -22.43 -16.59
C TRP A 809 -11.40 -23.72 -16.25
N GLY A 810 -10.51 -23.72 -15.24
CA GLY A 810 -9.72 -24.91 -14.91
C GLY A 810 -8.61 -25.23 -15.92
N GLY A 811 -8.17 -24.24 -16.71
CA GLY A 811 -7.13 -24.35 -17.73
C GLY A 811 -7.65 -24.37 -19.17
N GLU A 812 -8.80 -24.99 -19.40
CA GLU A 812 -9.49 -25.12 -20.70
C GLU A 812 -10.45 -23.94 -20.94
N ASP A 813 -9.88 -22.79 -21.28
CA ASP A 813 -10.61 -21.53 -21.44
C ASP A 813 -10.97 -21.28 -22.92
N GLU A 814 -12.25 -21.40 -23.25
CA GLU A 814 -12.79 -21.19 -24.60
C GLU A 814 -12.50 -19.78 -25.14
N VAL A 815 -12.44 -18.77 -24.26
CA VAL A 815 -12.17 -17.36 -24.63
C VAL A 815 -10.68 -17.15 -24.85
N TRP A 816 -9.83 -17.79 -24.03
CA TRP A 816 -8.39 -17.82 -24.25
C TRP A 816 -8.05 -18.45 -25.62
N GLU A 817 -8.63 -19.59 -25.96
CA GLU A 817 -8.35 -20.26 -27.24
C GLU A 817 -9.00 -19.55 -28.45
N ALA A 818 -10.16 -18.91 -28.27
CA ALA A 818 -10.76 -18.12 -29.34
C ALA A 818 -9.97 -16.86 -29.66
N PHE A 819 -9.48 -16.14 -28.62
CA PHE A 819 -8.96 -14.78 -28.80
C PHE A 819 -7.48 -14.60 -28.44
N TYR A 820 -6.87 -15.41 -27.58
CA TYR A 820 -5.50 -15.23 -27.06
C TYR A 820 -4.43 -16.18 -27.62
N SER A 821 -4.77 -17.40 -28.07
CA SER A 821 -3.87 -18.24 -28.88
C SER A 821 -3.80 -17.78 -30.34
#